data_AF-A0A1T2Y3A1-F1
#
_entry.id   AF-A0A1T2Y3A1-F1
#
_cell.length_a   1.000
_cell.length_b   1.000
_cell.length_c   1.000
_cell.angle_alpha   90.00
_cell.angle_beta   90.00
_cell.angle_gamma   90.00
#
_symmetry.space_group_name_H-M   'P 1'
#
loop_
_entity.id
_entity.type
_entity.pdbx_description
1 polymer ?
#
loop_
_entity_poly.entity_id
_entity_poly.type
_entity_poly.pdbx_seq_one_letter_code
_entity_poly.pdbx_strand_id
1 'polypeptide(L)'
;MYGQALARSTGVVNHDISLMIENIPSSSTFGQWWSQLGQAFESPNVAEWMRHLGINPQTLKINPTSGQVTFEFQRHLGRPGVHARGLDDPMWSKVCGPVIAAAKVVGGSTFRSYKPALTEHSTTAPLWLVQRFYRENEGLFIPQTQQRAAQLQQGEPFPVLEPAHFSALIESRSEERLEEQKKHIANLRIRQDVAQSLRYFINFLKEGTRTVGQIPHYLNTNKVNIAPGSTYSQLHLDKWNDTSLNQFLQDNDLDVPADQAEMENLATALSRPEAVSPINGNYKGALDWPMPLDSTSQRQLRADIRHGKFGDIDLSPFKNVLEYLLQHSPISAAQANNPRLLIDALVQSPKGDALGKAIQAKFDQRNVKGSATDWLLAALSADQNDEVNGTPALLKLKSRQWVAGYPLSSTANDGKSAPTIVKDLAAHLLKAGKASSIEKAHIQAHVLLSGRAPEFLVKDIPSSVTPGSHSWVSFVTAVERIEAQAPGATAMMSYGQVMLAADVAPISAREREIEYAAQANALRDWGSANGFDYALNDSMLNAVREAYNEQIQALQSASNAQKTPVPEAREIAIEQLKKALPEMDLALFDKKCITVKPAHQDFPGPYSVLDLYMDGRSQYGSTPAVQRRIVGVRGRLKPLPTTSQWVSSSTDINISEVLGKLKDLPRLSNLFDNAFTDFCAQSEKSSATQVKHLISKLPLKDRENLEFGKITILKEWKNSYEAYSRTKTSRPASEGSNLLVKTEVDGNINTYEIDLKNNKIIKRTDLGDVEPGDYPTGVREPGRSFQEVVPSGVYAEGLAEEKRWGRAPPKSFGSAKSAYIADAMMKEINIRSLRELALGSTTFDTEVPFYKKAHEFMLNLIPLRSAIKNFANGNIGEGIIDLTLDVFGFVVGLGAAAKGAKALQAGVSAFGKLAHGAKIVGRAAIGSLNPLSGIDDLARGVANTGRKAVTTARNGLTTVQNVFGKIDPVALVKTPGIAEGVIKPANALEDVAIVARLDEGTGNWHAINPATRQPYGPALKDFKPKVLSSDELSDNLNTMHRTLGKDEKFSICYATALRSAQADKKITQTAYNRLLPEFKGGGTQHYKRVLKIEPQTLKSTFNTADITESGVVTFINRVGYNKGNMSHVAYIQKSPDGQLYLYHSNSNALDHALGGTKVTPATAGNASVYKLGPDQQKGVQAFMDSTTSGGYNMVFTPSSALESSIRSLPAPV
;
A
#
# COMPACT_ATOMS: atom_id res chain seq x y z
N MET A 1 23.12 -25.62 -33.79
CA MET A 1 21.71 -25.20 -33.69
C MET A 1 21.44 -23.84 -34.32
N TYR A 2 21.88 -22.73 -33.73
CA TYR A 2 21.70 -21.39 -34.31
C TYR A 2 22.24 -21.34 -35.75
N GLY A 3 23.44 -21.86 -36.00
CA GLY A 3 23.99 -22.01 -37.35
C GLY A 3 23.18 -22.90 -38.30
N GLN A 4 22.42 -23.90 -37.82
CA GLN A 4 21.54 -24.72 -38.67
C GLN A 4 20.27 -23.97 -39.06
N ALA A 5 19.72 -23.16 -38.15
CA ALA A 5 18.58 -22.30 -38.44
C ALA A 5 18.98 -21.12 -39.34
N LEU A 6 20.17 -20.53 -39.12
CA LEU A 6 20.73 -19.47 -39.94
C LEU A 6 20.99 -19.90 -41.39
N ALA A 7 21.37 -21.16 -41.62
CA ALA A 7 21.53 -21.72 -42.96
C ALA A 7 20.21 -21.75 -43.78
N ARG A 8 19.05 -21.62 -43.12
CA ARG A 8 17.74 -21.58 -43.79
C ARG A 8 17.34 -20.18 -44.25
N SER A 9 18.12 -19.14 -43.92
CA SER A 9 17.83 -17.78 -44.35
C SER A 9 17.94 -17.62 -45.87
N THR A 10 16.94 -16.96 -46.47
CA THR A 10 16.79 -16.78 -47.92
C THR A 10 17.00 -15.33 -48.36
N GLY A 11 17.09 -14.38 -47.42
CA GLY A 11 17.24 -12.95 -47.68
C GLY A 11 15.89 -12.25 -47.87
N VAL A 12 14.80 -13.00 -47.88
CA VAL A 12 13.44 -12.49 -47.89
C VAL A 12 13.05 -12.18 -46.45
N VAL A 13 12.94 -10.87 -46.12
CA VAL A 13 12.68 -10.40 -44.75
C VAL A 13 11.51 -11.13 -44.09
N ASN A 14 10.37 -11.29 -44.76
CA ASN A 14 9.20 -11.96 -44.19
C ASN A 14 9.40 -13.46 -43.91
N HIS A 15 10.22 -14.13 -44.72
CA HIS A 15 10.60 -15.52 -44.49
C HIS A 15 11.58 -15.61 -43.31
N ASP A 16 12.65 -14.82 -43.35
CA ASP A 16 13.75 -14.90 -42.39
C ASP A 16 13.31 -14.50 -40.97
N ILE A 17 12.39 -13.55 -40.81
CA ILE A 17 11.81 -13.19 -39.50
C ILE A 17 10.89 -14.26 -38.92
N SER A 18 10.39 -15.19 -39.75
CA SER A 18 9.53 -16.30 -39.34
C SER A 18 10.32 -17.55 -38.92
N LEU A 19 11.63 -17.58 -39.19
CA LEU A 19 12.48 -18.69 -38.81
C LEU A 19 12.58 -18.81 -37.28
N MET A 20 12.48 -20.06 -36.81
CA MET A 20 12.54 -20.42 -35.40
C MET A 20 13.77 -21.32 -35.15
N ILE A 21 14.30 -21.25 -33.95
CA ILE A 21 15.27 -22.19 -33.41
C ILE A 21 14.53 -23.10 -32.45
N GLU A 22 14.69 -24.41 -32.62
CA GLU A 22 14.10 -25.44 -31.77
C GLU A 22 15.16 -26.09 -30.89
N ASN A 23 14.76 -26.71 -29.77
CA ASN A 23 15.63 -27.46 -28.84
C ASN A 23 16.72 -26.62 -28.14
N ILE A 24 16.43 -25.35 -27.84
CA ILE A 24 17.40 -24.44 -27.20
C ILE A 24 17.88 -25.05 -25.88
N PRO A 25 19.22 -25.18 -25.65
CA PRO A 25 19.74 -25.78 -24.43
C PRO A 25 19.37 -24.94 -23.20
N SER A 26 18.80 -25.59 -22.19
CA SER A 26 18.39 -24.96 -20.92
C SER A 26 19.57 -24.38 -20.12
N SER A 27 20.79 -24.89 -20.35
CA SER A 27 22.02 -24.39 -19.73
C SER A 27 22.62 -23.16 -20.42
N SER A 28 22.16 -22.81 -21.63
CA SER A 28 22.63 -21.60 -22.32
C SER A 28 22.07 -20.34 -21.67
N THR A 29 22.82 -19.23 -21.66
CA THR A 29 22.36 -17.96 -21.07
C THR A 29 21.02 -17.51 -21.67
N PHE A 30 20.86 -17.59 -23.00
CA PHE A 30 19.56 -17.32 -23.64
C PHE A 30 18.48 -18.29 -23.17
N GLY A 31 18.75 -19.60 -23.14
CA GLY A 31 17.79 -20.63 -22.72
C GLY A 31 17.33 -20.43 -21.28
N GLN A 32 18.22 -20.05 -20.37
CA GLN A 32 17.89 -19.72 -18.98
C GLN A 32 16.95 -18.52 -18.89
N TRP A 33 17.25 -17.42 -19.58
CA TRP A 33 16.38 -16.23 -19.58
C TRP A 33 15.06 -16.46 -20.35
N TRP A 34 15.07 -17.32 -21.37
CA TRP A 34 13.86 -17.72 -22.10
C TRP A 34 12.93 -18.58 -21.25
N SER A 35 13.48 -19.56 -20.54
CA SER A 35 12.76 -20.36 -19.55
C SER A 35 12.20 -19.48 -18.43
N GLN A 36 13.00 -18.53 -17.95
CA GLN A 36 12.59 -17.57 -16.93
C GLN A 36 11.44 -16.65 -17.38
N LEU A 37 11.44 -16.22 -18.64
CA LEU A 37 10.29 -15.50 -19.23
C LEU A 37 9.04 -16.37 -19.22
N GLY A 38 9.18 -17.66 -19.54
CA GLY A 38 8.11 -18.65 -19.43
C GLY A 38 7.55 -18.78 -18.01
N GLN A 39 8.42 -18.93 -17.01
CA GLN A 39 8.02 -18.97 -15.60
C GLN A 39 7.26 -17.71 -15.16
N ALA A 40 7.62 -16.54 -15.70
CA ALA A 40 6.91 -15.29 -15.42
C ALA A 40 5.48 -15.28 -16.00
N PHE A 41 5.27 -15.83 -17.20
CA PHE A 41 3.93 -16.01 -17.78
C PHE A 41 3.10 -17.09 -17.07
N GLU A 42 3.75 -18.12 -16.53
CA GLU A 42 3.13 -19.14 -15.68
C GLU A 42 2.86 -18.65 -14.26
N SER A 43 3.33 -17.46 -13.87
CA SER A 43 3.04 -16.92 -12.55
C SER A 43 1.53 -16.86 -12.33
N PRO A 44 1.00 -17.32 -11.18
CA PRO A 44 -0.45 -17.48 -11.02
C PRO A 44 -1.25 -16.17 -11.21
N ASN A 45 -0.64 -15.02 -10.93
CA ASN A 45 -1.24 -13.70 -11.21
C ASN A 45 -1.47 -13.44 -12.72
N VAL A 46 -0.46 -13.75 -13.56
CA VAL A 46 -0.55 -13.59 -15.01
C VAL A 46 -1.50 -14.64 -15.60
N ALA A 47 -1.44 -15.87 -15.10
CA ALA A 47 -2.36 -16.93 -15.49
C ALA A 47 -3.83 -16.61 -15.14
N GLU A 48 -4.11 -16.06 -13.96
CA GLU A 48 -5.46 -15.62 -13.60
C GLU A 48 -5.92 -14.44 -14.45
N TRP A 49 -5.06 -13.47 -14.72
CA TRP A 49 -5.37 -12.36 -15.63
C TRP A 49 -5.75 -12.86 -17.04
N MET A 50 -4.96 -13.77 -17.62
CA MET A 50 -5.24 -14.37 -18.93
C MET A 50 -6.56 -15.13 -18.94
N ARG A 51 -6.83 -15.93 -17.89
CA ARG A 51 -8.08 -16.70 -17.74
C ARG A 51 -9.30 -15.81 -17.54
N HIS A 52 -9.18 -14.77 -16.71
CA HIS A 52 -10.28 -13.83 -16.42
C HIS A 52 -10.72 -13.07 -17.67
N LEU A 53 -9.76 -12.68 -18.52
CA LEU A 53 -10.04 -12.02 -19.78
C LEU A 53 -10.36 -12.98 -20.94
N GLY A 54 -10.16 -14.30 -20.76
CA GLY A 54 -10.36 -15.28 -21.83
C GLY A 54 -9.35 -15.11 -22.98
N ILE A 55 -8.09 -14.77 -22.67
CA ILE A 55 -7.02 -14.56 -23.66
C ILE A 55 -6.67 -15.89 -24.33
N ASN A 56 -6.47 -15.88 -25.66
CA ASN A 56 -5.86 -16.99 -26.39
C ASN A 56 -4.32 -16.90 -26.32
N PRO A 57 -3.65 -17.73 -25.51
CA PRO A 57 -2.20 -17.60 -25.30
C PRO A 57 -1.39 -17.77 -26.59
N GLN A 58 -1.91 -18.51 -27.58
CA GLN A 58 -1.18 -18.77 -28.83
C GLN A 58 -0.96 -17.53 -29.71
N THR A 59 -1.80 -16.51 -29.51
CA THR A 59 -1.75 -15.24 -30.25
C THR A 59 -0.96 -14.14 -29.54
N LEU A 60 -0.53 -14.41 -28.31
CA LEU A 60 0.07 -13.42 -27.44
C LEU A 60 1.45 -12.98 -27.96
N LYS A 61 1.66 -11.68 -28.04
CA LYS A 61 2.95 -11.04 -28.33
C LYS A 61 3.24 -9.98 -27.28
N ILE A 62 4.53 -9.78 -26.98
CA ILE A 62 4.99 -8.76 -26.04
C ILE A 62 5.98 -7.82 -26.71
N ASN A 63 5.83 -6.52 -26.43
CA ASN A 63 6.82 -5.50 -26.72
C ASN A 63 7.69 -5.28 -25.47
N PRO A 64 8.99 -5.60 -25.51
CA PRO A 64 9.85 -5.50 -24.33
C PRO A 64 10.16 -4.06 -23.93
N THR A 65 10.10 -3.11 -24.87
CA THR A 65 10.41 -1.70 -24.61
C THR A 65 9.22 -0.99 -23.97
N SER A 66 8.02 -1.13 -24.55
CA SER A 66 6.81 -0.47 -24.02
C SER A 66 6.10 -1.29 -22.92
N GLY A 67 6.41 -2.58 -22.79
CA GLY A 67 5.69 -3.50 -21.90
C GLY A 67 4.28 -3.85 -22.37
N GLN A 68 3.90 -3.41 -23.58
CA GLN A 68 2.58 -3.69 -24.14
C GLN A 68 2.47 -5.15 -24.59
N VAL A 69 1.34 -5.78 -24.30
CA VAL A 69 0.98 -7.10 -24.85
C VAL A 69 -0.15 -6.97 -25.86
N THR A 70 -0.08 -7.78 -26.91
CA THR A 70 -1.14 -7.92 -27.90
C THR A 70 -1.61 -9.36 -27.98
N PHE A 71 -2.91 -9.57 -28.12
CA PHE A 71 -3.53 -10.90 -28.09
C PHE A 71 -4.92 -10.88 -28.74
N GLU A 72 -5.44 -12.06 -29.05
CA GLU A 72 -6.83 -12.29 -29.40
C GLU A 72 -7.55 -13.03 -28.27
N PHE A 73 -8.86 -12.85 -28.16
CA PHE A 73 -9.67 -13.63 -27.22
C PHE A 73 -9.93 -15.05 -27.73
N GLN A 74 -10.20 -15.98 -26.83
CA GLN A 74 -10.72 -17.29 -27.20
C GLN A 74 -12.03 -17.11 -27.97
N ARG A 75 -12.20 -17.86 -29.07
CA ARG A 75 -13.31 -17.71 -30.04
C ARG A 75 -14.72 -17.70 -29.43
N HIS A 76 -14.89 -18.24 -28.23
CA HIS A 76 -16.19 -18.36 -27.54
C HIS A 76 -16.42 -17.31 -26.43
N LEU A 77 -15.45 -16.42 -26.14
CA LEU A 77 -15.49 -15.51 -24.97
C LEU A 77 -15.44 -14.02 -25.31
N GLY A 78 -15.10 -13.60 -26.54
CA GLY A 78 -14.86 -12.18 -26.82
C GLY A 78 -15.09 -11.72 -28.27
N ARG A 79 -14.99 -10.40 -28.48
CA ARG A 79 -15.10 -9.78 -29.82
C ARG A 79 -13.90 -10.17 -30.70
N PRO A 80 -14.11 -10.57 -31.97
CA PRO A 80 -13.04 -10.87 -32.91
C PRO A 80 -12.10 -9.66 -33.08
N GLY A 81 -10.78 -9.91 -33.18
CA GLY A 81 -9.78 -8.88 -33.43
C GLY A 81 -8.58 -8.93 -32.47
N VAL A 82 -7.51 -8.20 -32.84
CA VAL A 82 -6.31 -8.05 -32.02
C VAL A 82 -6.53 -6.93 -31.00
N HIS A 83 -6.34 -7.26 -29.73
CA HIS A 83 -6.42 -6.34 -28.61
C HIS A 83 -5.04 -6.05 -28.06
N ALA A 84 -4.83 -4.83 -27.55
CA ALA A 84 -3.58 -4.41 -26.93
C ALA A 84 -3.83 -3.96 -25.48
N ARG A 85 -2.87 -4.22 -24.59
CA ARG A 85 -2.86 -3.72 -23.21
C ARG A 85 -1.46 -3.21 -22.86
N GLY A 86 -1.36 -1.94 -22.50
CA GLY A 86 -0.14 -1.29 -22.05
C GLY A 86 -0.09 -1.13 -20.53
N LEU A 87 0.93 -0.42 -20.05
CA LEU A 87 1.10 -0.12 -18.61
C LEU A 87 0.01 0.82 -18.06
N ASP A 88 -0.80 1.41 -18.92
CA ASP A 88 -2.00 2.17 -18.62
C ASP A 88 -3.20 1.29 -18.24
N ASP A 89 -3.20 0.00 -18.60
CA ASP A 89 -4.26 -0.93 -18.19
C ASP A 89 -4.11 -1.30 -16.69
N PRO A 90 -5.14 -1.07 -15.86
CA PRO A 90 -5.05 -1.29 -14.41
C PRO A 90 -4.87 -2.74 -13.97
N MET A 91 -5.16 -3.71 -14.84
CA MET A 91 -5.05 -5.15 -14.54
C MET A 91 -3.72 -5.71 -15.03
N TRP A 92 -3.26 -5.31 -16.22
CA TRP A 92 -1.98 -5.73 -16.78
C TRP A 92 -0.80 -5.11 -16.01
N SER A 93 -0.85 -3.81 -15.73
CA SER A 93 0.20 -3.08 -14.96
C SER A 93 0.48 -3.71 -13.60
N LYS A 94 -0.53 -4.34 -12.98
CA LYS A 94 -0.44 -5.05 -11.70
C LYS A 94 0.33 -6.37 -11.74
N VAL A 95 0.34 -7.07 -12.88
CA VAL A 95 0.87 -8.45 -12.95
C VAL A 95 2.10 -8.59 -13.85
N CYS A 96 2.35 -7.60 -14.71
CA CYS A 96 3.35 -7.69 -15.77
C CYS A 96 4.80 -7.45 -15.36
N GLY A 97 5.07 -6.99 -14.13
CA GLY A 97 6.42 -6.60 -13.68
C GLY A 97 7.50 -7.66 -13.95
N PRO A 98 7.35 -8.90 -13.45
CA PRO A 98 8.30 -9.98 -13.71
C PRO A 98 8.42 -10.34 -15.19
N VAL A 99 7.29 -10.30 -15.92
CA VAL A 99 7.24 -10.60 -17.35
C VAL A 99 8.03 -9.58 -18.16
N ILE A 100 7.82 -8.29 -17.92
CA ILE A 100 8.53 -7.22 -18.62
C ILE A 100 10.02 -7.24 -18.28
N ALA A 101 10.38 -7.51 -17.02
CA ALA A 101 11.78 -7.63 -16.60
C ALA A 101 12.52 -8.72 -17.40
N ALA A 102 11.98 -9.94 -17.47
CA ALA A 102 12.56 -11.01 -18.29
C ALA A 102 12.54 -10.65 -19.79
N ALA A 103 11.42 -10.11 -20.28
CA ALA A 103 11.25 -9.79 -21.69
C ALA A 103 12.25 -8.73 -22.17
N LYS A 104 12.64 -7.78 -21.31
CA LYS A 104 13.67 -6.77 -21.58
C LYS A 104 15.06 -7.39 -21.69
N VAL A 105 15.39 -8.37 -20.84
CA VAL A 105 16.70 -9.04 -20.91
C VAL A 105 16.81 -9.89 -22.18
N VAL A 106 15.74 -10.60 -22.53
CA VAL A 106 15.64 -11.43 -23.74
C VAL A 106 15.62 -10.58 -25.02
N GLY A 107 14.76 -9.55 -25.07
CA GLY A 107 14.55 -8.74 -26.28
C GLY A 107 15.52 -7.58 -26.46
N GLY A 108 16.19 -7.14 -25.39
CA GLY A 108 17.00 -5.93 -25.38
C GLY A 108 16.19 -4.68 -25.73
N SER A 109 16.82 -3.71 -26.41
CA SER A 109 16.21 -2.45 -26.85
C SER A 109 15.39 -2.59 -28.15
N THR A 110 14.77 -3.76 -28.40
CA THR A 110 13.97 -3.96 -29.61
C THR A 110 12.60 -3.29 -29.50
N PHE A 111 12.21 -2.55 -30.53
CA PHE A 111 10.86 -1.99 -30.66
C PHE A 111 9.86 -3.02 -31.23
N ARG A 112 10.32 -4.18 -31.71
CA ARG A 112 9.46 -5.22 -32.29
C ARG A 112 8.86 -6.11 -31.22
N SER A 113 7.56 -6.39 -31.37
CA SER A 113 6.87 -7.37 -30.54
C SER A 113 7.19 -8.79 -30.99
N TYR A 114 7.33 -9.73 -30.05
CA TYR A 114 7.59 -11.15 -30.33
C TYR A 114 6.67 -12.06 -29.53
N LYS A 115 6.49 -13.31 -30.00
CA LYS A 115 5.78 -14.34 -29.24
C LYS A 115 6.70 -14.81 -28.10
N PRO A 116 6.36 -14.58 -26.82
CA PRO A 116 7.21 -14.97 -25.71
C PRO A 116 7.13 -16.47 -25.42
N ALA A 117 8.08 -16.96 -24.62
CA ALA A 117 7.89 -18.22 -23.91
C ALA A 117 6.67 -18.09 -22.98
N LEU A 118 5.76 -19.07 -23.04
CA LEU A 118 4.59 -19.13 -22.16
C LEU A 118 4.74 -20.17 -21.05
N THR A 119 5.79 -20.99 -21.13
CA THR A 119 6.11 -22.04 -20.14
C THR A 119 7.60 -22.14 -19.93
N GLU A 120 8.03 -22.57 -18.74
CA GLU A 120 9.45 -22.75 -18.41
C GLU A 120 10.16 -23.79 -19.30
N HIS A 121 9.39 -24.72 -19.86
CA HIS A 121 9.88 -25.77 -20.76
C HIS A 121 9.91 -25.34 -22.24
N SER A 122 9.64 -24.07 -22.56
CA SER A 122 9.73 -23.58 -23.93
C SER A 122 11.17 -23.66 -24.43
N THR A 123 11.42 -24.45 -25.47
CA THR A 123 12.74 -24.61 -26.10
C THR A 123 12.80 -24.01 -27.50
N THR A 124 11.77 -23.28 -27.91
CA THR A 124 11.65 -22.71 -29.25
C THR A 124 11.54 -21.19 -29.21
N ALA A 125 12.38 -20.48 -29.97
CA ALA A 125 12.38 -19.02 -30.06
C ALA A 125 12.68 -18.53 -31.48
N PRO A 126 12.27 -17.30 -31.87
CA PRO A 126 12.61 -16.72 -33.17
C PRO A 126 14.12 -16.59 -33.37
N LEU A 127 14.60 -16.94 -34.56
CA LEU A 127 16.02 -16.88 -34.94
C LEU A 127 16.61 -15.48 -34.71
N TRP A 128 15.90 -14.45 -35.18
CA TRP A 128 16.32 -13.06 -35.06
C TRP A 128 16.42 -12.58 -33.60
N LEU A 129 15.66 -13.18 -32.68
CA LEU A 129 15.68 -12.82 -31.26
C LEU A 129 16.96 -13.34 -30.59
N VAL A 130 17.37 -14.56 -30.93
CA VAL A 130 18.64 -15.15 -30.46
C VAL A 130 19.85 -14.41 -31.05
N GLN A 131 19.78 -14.05 -32.34
CA GLN A 131 20.78 -13.21 -33.01
C GLN A 131 21.01 -11.91 -32.23
N ARG A 132 19.92 -11.20 -31.89
CA ARG A 132 19.96 -9.96 -31.11
C ARG A 132 20.48 -10.13 -29.71
N PHE A 133 20.06 -11.20 -29.03
CA PHE A 133 20.50 -11.47 -27.68
C PHE A 133 22.03 -11.55 -27.63
N TYR A 134 22.66 -12.28 -28.55
CA TYR A 134 24.11 -12.42 -28.59
C TYR A 134 24.85 -11.34 -29.40
N ARG A 135 24.15 -10.30 -29.90
CA ARG A 135 24.71 -9.24 -30.76
C ARG A 135 25.44 -9.80 -32.00
N GLU A 136 24.91 -10.87 -32.57
CA GLU A 136 25.36 -11.38 -33.86
C GLU A 136 25.06 -10.38 -34.97
N ASN A 137 25.89 -10.41 -36.03
CA ASN A 137 25.88 -9.37 -37.05
C ASN A 137 24.52 -9.33 -37.80
N GLU A 138 23.82 -8.20 -37.72
CA GLU A 138 22.54 -7.98 -38.43
C GLU A 138 22.82 -7.48 -39.85
N GLY A 139 22.21 -8.11 -40.87
CA GLY A 139 22.31 -7.61 -42.25
C GLY A 139 23.45 -8.20 -43.10
N LEU A 140 23.94 -9.39 -42.77
CA LEU A 140 24.83 -10.14 -43.67
C LEU A 140 24.12 -10.44 -45.01
N PHE A 141 24.82 -10.26 -46.12
CA PHE A 141 24.34 -10.73 -47.43
C PHE A 141 24.33 -12.27 -47.44
N ILE A 142 23.46 -12.89 -48.25
CA ILE A 142 23.24 -14.35 -48.21
C ILE A 142 24.52 -15.20 -48.24
N PRO A 143 25.53 -14.91 -49.07
CA PRO A 143 26.79 -15.66 -49.04
C PRO A 143 27.50 -15.59 -47.68
N GLN A 144 27.49 -14.42 -47.04
CA GLN A 144 28.09 -14.20 -45.72
C GLN A 144 27.27 -14.86 -44.60
N THR A 145 25.94 -14.87 -44.72
CA THR A 145 25.04 -15.59 -43.81
C THR A 145 25.29 -17.09 -43.84
N GLN A 146 25.45 -17.67 -45.03
CA GLN A 146 25.77 -19.10 -45.20
C GLN A 146 27.18 -19.44 -44.68
N GLN A 147 28.16 -18.56 -44.91
CA GLN A 147 29.50 -18.72 -44.36
C GLN A 147 29.49 -18.67 -42.83
N ARG A 148 28.81 -17.69 -42.24
CA ARG A 148 28.67 -17.57 -40.77
C ARG A 148 27.93 -18.77 -40.19
N ALA A 149 26.89 -19.25 -40.87
CA ALA A 149 26.16 -20.46 -40.49
C ALA A 149 27.09 -21.69 -40.43
N ALA A 150 27.98 -21.87 -41.41
CA ALA A 150 28.95 -22.96 -41.43
C ALA A 150 29.98 -22.84 -40.29
N GLN A 151 30.50 -21.65 -40.03
CA GLN A 151 31.43 -21.38 -38.90
C GLN A 151 30.82 -21.76 -37.55
N LEU A 152 29.57 -21.36 -37.31
CA LEU A 152 28.83 -21.69 -36.09
C LEU A 152 28.53 -23.19 -35.96
N GLN A 153 28.39 -23.91 -37.08
CA GLN A 153 28.24 -25.37 -37.09
C GLN A 153 29.56 -26.09 -36.80
N GLN A 154 30.70 -25.46 -37.08
CA GLN A 154 32.05 -25.96 -36.78
C GLN A 154 32.52 -25.64 -35.35
N GLY A 155 31.70 -24.95 -34.55
CA GLY A 155 31.97 -24.69 -33.14
C GLY A 155 32.54 -23.30 -32.83
N GLU A 156 32.53 -22.36 -33.79
CA GLU A 156 32.84 -20.96 -33.45
C GLU A 156 31.82 -20.40 -32.45
N PRO A 157 32.27 -19.66 -31.42
CA PRO A 157 31.38 -19.03 -30.45
C PRO A 157 30.68 -17.78 -31.02
N PHE A 158 29.66 -17.34 -30.30
CA PHE A 158 29.07 -16.02 -30.48
C PHE A 158 30.08 -14.90 -30.18
N PRO A 159 29.89 -13.68 -30.72
CA PRO A 159 30.71 -12.52 -30.38
C PRO A 159 30.81 -12.28 -28.87
N VAL A 160 32.03 -12.05 -28.39
CA VAL A 160 32.28 -11.67 -26.99
C VAL A 160 31.91 -10.19 -26.81
N LEU A 161 31.14 -9.89 -25.77
CA LEU A 161 30.76 -8.51 -25.45
C LEU A 161 31.88 -7.82 -24.66
N GLU A 162 32.48 -6.78 -25.23
CA GLU A 162 33.52 -5.98 -24.58
C GLU A 162 32.99 -5.23 -23.33
N PRO A 163 33.53 -5.48 -22.12
CA PRO A 163 33.03 -4.89 -20.88
C PRO A 163 33.02 -3.35 -20.88
N ALA A 164 33.99 -2.71 -21.55
CA ALA A 164 34.09 -1.25 -21.62
C ALA A 164 32.87 -0.58 -22.28
N HIS A 165 32.20 -1.27 -23.21
CA HIS A 165 31.06 -0.73 -23.96
C HIS A 165 29.73 -1.36 -23.55
N PHE A 166 29.74 -2.59 -23.01
CA PHE A 166 28.53 -3.37 -22.73
C PHE A 166 28.34 -3.74 -21.26
N SER A 167 29.03 -3.09 -20.32
CA SER A 167 28.95 -3.37 -18.87
C SER A 167 27.51 -3.49 -18.36
N ALA A 168 26.63 -2.52 -18.66
CA ALA A 168 25.23 -2.55 -18.23
C ALA A 168 24.45 -3.74 -18.82
N LEU A 169 24.75 -4.15 -20.06
CA LEU A 169 24.09 -5.29 -20.71
C LEU A 169 24.58 -6.61 -20.13
N ILE A 170 25.89 -6.73 -19.88
CA ILE A 170 26.50 -7.90 -19.23
C ILE A 170 25.94 -8.06 -17.81
N GLU A 171 25.88 -6.98 -17.04
CA GLU A 171 25.30 -6.97 -15.70
C GLU A 171 23.84 -7.41 -15.73
N SER A 172 23.03 -6.88 -16.65
CA SER A 172 21.61 -7.23 -16.79
C SER A 172 21.34 -8.70 -17.10
N ARG A 173 22.34 -9.42 -17.65
CA ARG A 173 22.26 -10.83 -18.08
C ARG A 173 23.05 -11.77 -17.18
N SER A 174 23.66 -11.25 -16.13
CA SER A 174 24.47 -12.01 -15.18
C SER A 174 23.64 -13.11 -14.48
N GLU A 175 24.34 -14.13 -14.01
CA GLU A 175 23.74 -15.19 -13.19
C GLU A 175 23.10 -14.63 -11.92
N GLU A 176 23.72 -13.60 -11.32
CA GLU A 176 23.17 -12.90 -10.15
C GLU A 176 21.78 -12.29 -10.44
N ARG A 177 21.62 -11.56 -11.56
CA ARG A 177 20.32 -10.98 -11.95
C ARG A 177 19.28 -12.03 -12.31
N LEU A 178 19.71 -13.14 -12.90
CA LEU A 178 18.82 -14.25 -13.19
C LEU A 178 18.31 -14.90 -11.90
N GLU A 179 19.20 -15.17 -10.94
CA GLU A 179 18.83 -15.76 -9.65
C GLU A 179 17.94 -14.82 -8.82
N GLU A 180 18.19 -13.52 -8.84
CA GLU A 180 17.27 -12.52 -8.25
C GLU A 180 15.87 -12.62 -8.84
N GLN A 181 15.75 -12.76 -10.17
CA GLN A 181 14.46 -12.84 -10.82
C GLN A 181 13.75 -14.17 -10.50
N LYS A 182 14.46 -15.30 -10.53
CA LYS A 182 13.94 -16.61 -10.12
C LYS A 182 13.40 -16.56 -8.70
N LYS A 183 14.20 -16.02 -7.80
CA LYS A 183 13.86 -15.83 -6.38
C LYS A 183 12.62 -14.96 -6.20
N HIS A 184 12.50 -13.87 -6.96
CA HIS A 184 11.32 -13.02 -6.92
C HIS A 184 10.04 -13.78 -7.34
N ILE A 185 10.08 -14.56 -8.43
CA ILE A 185 8.95 -15.39 -8.87
C ILE A 185 8.64 -16.48 -7.84
N ALA A 186 9.66 -17.14 -7.29
CA ALA A 186 9.50 -18.17 -6.27
C ALA A 186 8.81 -17.62 -5.00
N ASN A 187 9.20 -16.43 -4.53
CA ASN A 187 8.56 -15.76 -3.41
C ASN A 187 7.09 -15.39 -3.71
N LEU A 188 6.79 -14.94 -4.93
CA LEU A 188 5.40 -14.68 -5.34
C LEU A 188 4.54 -15.94 -5.31
N ARG A 189 5.06 -17.09 -5.76
CA ARG A 189 4.37 -18.38 -5.69
C ARG A 189 4.03 -18.77 -4.26
N ILE A 190 4.98 -18.67 -3.33
CA ILE A 190 4.74 -18.97 -1.90
C ILE A 190 3.61 -18.11 -1.33
N ARG A 191 3.62 -16.79 -1.59
CA ARG A 191 2.56 -15.89 -1.11
C ARG A 191 1.18 -16.29 -1.59
N GLN A 192 1.08 -16.68 -2.85
CA GLN A 192 -0.18 -17.11 -3.45
C GLN A 192 -0.66 -18.43 -2.88
N ASP A 193 0.25 -19.40 -2.68
CA ASP A 193 -0.08 -20.68 -2.06
C ASP A 193 -0.58 -20.49 -0.63
N VAL A 194 0.08 -19.64 0.16
CA VAL A 194 -0.39 -19.27 1.51
C VAL A 194 -1.76 -18.60 1.44
N ALA A 195 -1.94 -17.60 0.57
CA ALA A 195 -3.22 -16.89 0.44
C ALA A 195 -4.36 -17.82 0.01
N GLN A 196 -4.11 -18.76 -0.90
CA GLN A 196 -5.08 -19.75 -1.35
C GLN A 196 -5.42 -20.73 -0.23
N SER A 197 -4.43 -21.18 0.55
CA SER A 197 -4.65 -22.04 1.71
C SER A 197 -5.53 -21.36 2.77
N LEU A 198 -5.31 -20.07 3.05
CA LEU A 198 -6.17 -19.30 3.95
C LEU A 198 -7.60 -19.17 3.39
N ARG A 199 -7.76 -18.83 2.10
CA ARG A 199 -9.08 -18.74 1.44
C ARG A 199 -9.85 -20.05 1.44
N TYR A 200 -9.15 -21.17 1.30
CA TYR A 200 -9.75 -22.49 1.37
C TYR A 200 -10.40 -22.71 2.75
N PHE A 201 -9.70 -22.38 3.84
CA PHE A 201 -10.27 -22.49 5.18
C PHE A 201 -11.42 -21.51 5.44
N ILE A 202 -11.31 -20.27 4.96
CA ILE A 202 -12.37 -19.25 5.06
C ILE A 202 -13.69 -19.76 4.46
N ASN A 203 -13.66 -20.51 3.36
CA ASN A 203 -14.87 -21.04 2.74
C ASN A 203 -15.63 -22.00 3.69
N PHE A 204 -14.91 -22.87 4.42
CA PHE A 204 -15.54 -23.74 5.41
C PHE A 204 -16.11 -22.99 6.61
N LEU A 205 -15.46 -21.89 7.04
CA LEU A 205 -16.01 -21.01 8.07
C LEU A 205 -17.32 -20.36 7.60
N LYS A 206 -17.38 -19.91 6.33
CA LYS A 206 -18.59 -19.31 5.73
C LYS A 206 -19.74 -20.31 5.58
N GLU A 207 -19.43 -21.56 5.28
CA GLU A 207 -20.41 -22.65 5.16
C GLU A 207 -20.86 -23.19 6.53
N GLY A 208 -20.21 -22.78 7.62
CA GLY A 208 -20.52 -23.25 8.98
C GLY A 208 -20.06 -24.68 9.27
N THR A 209 -19.24 -25.28 8.42
CA THR A 209 -18.71 -26.64 8.57
C THR A 209 -17.46 -26.70 9.47
N ARG A 210 -16.85 -25.54 9.73
CA ARG A 210 -15.73 -25.34 10.66
C ARG A 210 -16.03 -24.14 11.58
N THR A 211 -15.35 -24.09 12.72
CA THR A 211 -15.50 -23.02 13.72
C THR A 211 -14.23 -22.18 13.85
N VAL A 212 -14.36 -20.94 14.32
CA VAL A 212 -13.23 -20.00 14.52
C VAL A 212 -12.15 -20.59 15.45
N GLY A 213 -12.55 -21.35 16.48
CA GLY A 213 -11.62 -22.02 17.39
C GLY A 213 -10.70 -23.06 16.73
N GLN A 214 -10.98 -23.46 15.49
CA GLN A 214 -10.15 -24.40 14.72
C GLN A 214 -9.06 -23.71 13.90
N ILE A 215 -9.03 -22.37 13.84
CA ILE A 215 -8.00 -21.61 13.12
C ILE A 215 -6.58 -21.97 13.60
N PRO A 216 -6.25 -21.94 14.90
CA PRO A 216 -4.89 -22.25 15.35
C PRO A 216 -4.46 -23.67 14.98
N HIS A 217 -5.39 -24.63 15.05
CA HIS A 217 -5.11 -26.01 14.64
C HIS A 217 -4.79 -26.07 13.14
N TYR A 218 -5.64 -25.47 12.29
CA TYR A 218 -5.43 -25.43 10.84
C TYR A 218 -4.08 -24.83 10.45
N LEU A 219 -3.68 -23.73 11.08
CA LEU A 219 -2.41 -23.05 10.81
C LEU A 219 -1.19 -23.87 11.24
N ASN A 220 -1.30 -24.66 12.31
CA ASN A 220 -0.21 -25.50 12.79
C ASN A 220 -0.07 -26.81 11.99
N THR A 221 -1.17 -27.35 11.45
CA THR A 221 -1.14 -28.63 10.73
C THR A 221 -0.89 -28.50 9.23
N ASN A 222 -1.38 -27.43 8.58
CA ASN A 222 -1.20 -27.26 7.15
C ASN A 222 0.20 -26.74 6.83
N LYS A 223 0.83 -27.35 5.84
CA LYS A 223 2.19 -27.01 5.40
C LYS A 223 2.18 -25.99 4.29
N VAL A 224 3.23 -25.18 4.22
CA VAL A 224 3.45 -24.23 3.14
C VAL A 224 4.23 -24.93 2.03
N ASN A 225 3.78 -24.77 0.78
CA ASN A 225 4.54 -25.22 -0.37
C ASN A 225 5.70 -24.23 -0.64
N ILE A 226 6.91 -24.59 -0.17
CA ILE A 226 8.08 -23.72 -0.31
C ILE A 226 8.68 -23.88 -1.71
N ALA A 227 8.52 -22.85 -2.54
CA ALA A 227 9.10 -22.83 -3.88
C ALA A 227 10.64 -22.96 -3.83
N PRO A 228 11.25 -23.87 -4.62
CA PRO A 228 12.70 -24.00 -4.73
C PRO A 228 13.35 -22.67 -5.14
N GLY A 229 14.46 -22.29 -4.51
CA GLY A 229 15.18 -21.05 -4.83
C GLY A 229 14.55 -19.76 -4.28
N SER A 230 13.45 -19.87 -3.52
CA SER A 230 12.89 -18.75 -2.74
C SER A 230 13.84 -18.27 -1.64
N THR A 231 13.65 -17.04 -1.16
CA THR A 231 14.40 -16.52 0.01
C THR A 231 14.24 -17.44 1.20
N TYR A 232 13.01 -17.86 1.45
CA TYR A 232 12.66 -18.72 2.57
C TYR A 232 13.38 -20.07 2.49
N SER A 233 13.44 -20.70 1.31
CA SER A 233 14.17 -21.96 1.11
C SER A 233 15.67 -21.86 1.40
N GLN A 234 16.28 -20.70 1.13
CA GLN A 234 17.72 -20.48 1.33
C GLN A 234 18.09 -20.18 2.78
N LEU A 235 17.16 -19.61 3.56
CA LEU A 235 17.34 -19.33 4.99
C LEU A 235 17.05 -20.55 5.87
N HIS A 236 16.23 -21.48 5.38
CA HIS A 236 15.74 -22.63 6.14
C HIS A 236 16.02 -23.95 5.41
N LEU A 237 17.29 -24.16 5.02
CA LEU A 237 17.77 -25.32 4.24
C LEU A 237 17.37 -26.68 4.85
N ASP A 238 17.23 -26.75 6.18
CA ASP A 238 16.95 -28.00 6.92
C ASP A 238 15.45 -28.32 7.05
N LYS A 239 14.55 -27.41 6.63
CA LYS A 239 13.09 -27.50 6.89
C LYS A 239 12.23 -27.49 5.63
N TRP A 240 12.83 -27.77 4.47
CA TRP A 240 12.27 -27.48 3.13
C TRP A 240 10.86 -28.04 2.84
N ASN A 241 10.34 -28.99 3.63
CA ASN A 241 8.98 -29.54 3.48
C ASN A 241 8.17 -29.68 4.80
N ASP A 242 8.64 -29.15 5.93
CA ASP A 242 7.97 -29.36 7.23
C ASP A 242 7.47 -28.06 7.90
N THR A 243 7.65 -26.91 7.24
CA THR A 243 7.15 -25.62 7.73
C THR A 243 5.61 -25.55 7.68
N SER A 244 4.99 -25.34 8.84
CA SER A 244 3.55 -25.06 8.94
C SER A 244 3.23 -23.63 8.50
N LEU A 245 1.96 -23.35 8.15
CA LEU A 245 1.50 -21.98 7.88
C LEU A 245 1.83 -21.05 9.05
N ASN A 246 1.60 -21.50 10.30
CA ASN A 246 1.91 -20.71 11.49
C ASN A 246 3.40 -20.35 11.57
N GLN A 247 4.29 -21.34 11.39
CA GLN A 247 5.73 -21.09 11.42
C GLN A 247 6.14 -20.12 10.31
N PHE A 248 5.61 -20.30 9.10
CA PHE A 248 5.89 -19.40 7.98
C PHE A 248 5.44 -17.96 8.28
N LEU A 249 4.26 -17.76 8.85
CA LEU A 249 3.79 -16.42 9.22
C LEU A 249 4.72 -15.79 10.25
N GLN A 250 5.11 -16.53 11.29
CA GLN A 250 6.02 -16.05 12.34
C GLN A 250 7.42 -15.70 11.81
N ASP A 251 7.99 -16.56 10.97
CA ASP A 251 9.32 -16.34 10.38
C ASP A 251 9.38 -15.12 9.45
N ASN A 252 8.23 -14.69 8.91
CA ASN A 252 8.11 -13.51 8.06
C ASN A 252 7.50 -12.30 8.78
N ASP A 253 7.44 -12.32 10.12
CA ASP A 253 6.86 -11.27 10.96
C ASP A 253 5.42 -10.87 10.58
N LEU A 254 4.64 -11.83 10.08
CA LEU A 254 3.24 -11.66 9.74
C LEU A 254 2.34 -12.00 10.92
N ASP A 255 1.25 -11.25 11.04
CA ASP A 255 0.23 -11.50 12.06
C ASP A 255 -0.43 -12.87 11.85
N VAL A 256 -0.55 -13.62 12.95
CA VAL A 256 -1.26 -14.90 12.99
C VAL A 256 -2.74 -14.61 13.20
N PRO A 257 -3.63 -14.91 12.22
CA PRO A 257 -5.03 -14.51 12.31
C PRO A 257 -5.76 -15.29 13.40
N ALA A 258 -6.50 -14.58 14.26
CA ALA A 258 -7.31 -15.13 15.34
C ALA A 258 -8.77 -15.35 14.94
N ASP A 259 -9.26 -14.64 13.93
CA ASP A 259 -10.64 -14.73 13.45
C ASP A 259 -10.77 -14.77 11.91
N GLN A 260 -12.01 -14.90 11.42
CA GLN A 260 -12.30 -14.94 9.99
C GLN A 260 -11.92 -13.63 9.28
N ALA A 261 -12.13 -12.47 9.90
CA ALA A 261 -11.87 -11.17 9.28
C ALA A 261 -10.37 -10.90 9.14
N GLU A 262 -9.59 -11.24 10.16
CA GLU A 262 -8.13 -11.18 10.11
C GLU A 262 -7.56 -12.13 9.06
N MET A 263 -8.11 -13.35 8.96
CA MET A 263 -7.69 -14.32 7.93
C MET A 263 -8.03 -13.84 6.51
N GLU A 264 -9.21 -13.23 6.32
CA GLU A 264 -9.62 -12.62 5.05
C GLU A 264 -8.71 -11.45 4.66
N ASN A 265 -8.36 -10.60 5.63
CA ASN A 265 -7.45 -9.48 5.43
C ASN A 265 -6.05 -9.96 5.03
N LEU A 266 -5.49 -10.92 5.77
CA LEU A 266 -4.18 -11.51 5.48
C LEU A 266 -4.15 -12.16 4.09
N ALA A 267 -5.16 -12.96 3.74
CA ALA A 267 -5.24 -13.58 2.43
C ALA A 267 -5.38 -12.54 1.29
N THR A 268 -6.10 -11.45 1.54
CA THR A 268 -6.25 -10.34 0.58
C THR A 268 -4.93 -9.60 0.41
N ALA A 269 -4.22 -9.33 1.50
CA ALA A 269 -2.92 -8.67 1.50
C ALA A 269 -1.87 -9.48 0.73
N LEU A 270 -1.76 -10.79 1.00
CA LEU A 270 -0.81 -11.69 0.35
C LEU A 270 -1.11 -11.92 -1.14
N SER A 271 -2.36 -11.81 -1.56
CA SER A 271 -2.76 -11.94 -2.96
C SER A 271 -2.56 -10.65 -3.76
N ARG A 272 -2.29 -9.52 -3.11
CA ARG A 272 -2.21 -8.23 -3.77
C ARG A 272 -0.83 -8.04 -4.41
N PRO A 273 -0.77 -7.52 -5.64
CA PRO A 273 0.49 -7.06 -6.21
C PRO A 273 1.14 -5.98 -5.35
N GLU A 274 2.44 -6.07 -5.14
CA GLU A 274 3.17 -5.03 -4.43
C GLU A 274 3.19 -3.72 -5.22
N ALA A 275 3.14 -2.60 -4.50
CA ALA A 275 3.39 -1.31 -5.11
C ALA A 275 4.83 -1.27 -5.64
N VAL A 276 5.02 -0.69 -6.83
CA VAL A 276 6.33 -0.61 -7.47
C VAL A 276 6.78 0.84 -7.51
N SER A 277 7.91 1.12 -6.86
CA SER A 277 8.57 2.42 -6.99
C SER A 277 8.98 2.68 -8.44
N PRO A 278 8.73 3.89 -8.97
CA PRO A 278 9.36 4.37 -10.19
C PRO A 278 10.89 4.35 -10.08
N ILE A 279 11.60 4.42 -11.21
CA ILE A 279 13.06 4.30 -11.27
C ILE A 279 13.80 5.30 -10.37
N ASN A 280 13.29 6.53 -10.25
CA ASN A 280 13.83 7.60 -9.42
C ASN A 280 12.99 7.86 -8.15
N GLY A 281 12.12 6.92 -7.78
CA GLY A 281 11.28 6.98 -6.57
C GLY A 281 10.49 8.28 -6.43
N ASN A 282 10.59 8.91 -5.26
CA ASN A 282 9.97 10.20 -4.91
C ASN A 282 10.91 11.41 -5.16
N TYR A 283 11.98 11.24 -5.95
CA TYR A 283 12.98 12.25 -6.29
C TYR A 283 13.82 12.78 -5.12
N LYS A 284 13.79 12.17 -3.94
CA LYS A 284 14.59 12.63 -2.80
C LYS A 284 16.02 12.12 -2.77
N GLY A 285 16.30 11.01 -3.45
CA GLY A 285 17.64 10.41 -3.51
C GLY A 285 18.29 10.29 -2.13
N ALA A 286 19.44 10.94 -1.94
CA ALA A 286 20.18 10.92 -0.67
C ALA A 286 19.40 11.46 0.55
N LEU A 287 18.34 12.25 0.36
CA LEU A 287 17.51 12.76 1.44
C LEU A 287 16.50 11.72 1.98
N ASP A 288 16.33 10.59 1.30
CA ASP A 288 15.37 9.52 1.66
C ASP A 288 16.04 8.16 1.78
N TRP A 289 17.36 8.16 1.96
CA TRP A 289 18.07 6.92 2.26
C TRP A 289 17.52 6.25 3.52
N PRO A 290 17.56 4.91 3.60
CA PRO A 290 17.04 4.17 4.74
C PRO A 290 17.61 4.65 6.08
N MET A 291 18.91 4.97 6.10
CA MET A 291 19.51 5.82 7.13
C MET A 291 19.53 7.27 6.60
N PRO A 292 18.72 8.18 7.17
CA PRO A 292 18.63 9.55 6.68
C PRO A 292 19.98 10.26 6.73
N LEU A 293 20.22 11.12 5.73
CA LEU A 293 21.38 12.01 5.73
C LEU A 293 21.37 12.87 7.00
N ASP A 294 22.51 12.98 7.69
CA ASP A 294 22.59 13.73 8.94
C ASP A 294 22.32 15.24 8.72
N SER A 295 21.87 15.92 9.78
CA SER A 295 21.47 17.34 9.68
C SER A 295 22.60 18.27 9.20
N THR A 296 23.86 17.93 9.45
CA THR A 296 25.00 18.73 9.02
C THR A 296 25.23 18.56 7.52
N SER A 297 25.26 17.32 7.03
CA SER A 297 25.37 17.02 5.60
C SER A 297 24.21 17.60 4.78
N GLN A 298 22.98 17.55 5.32
CA GLN A 298 21.82 18.19 4.67
C GLN A 298 21.93 19.72 4.58
N ARG A 299 22.40 20.39 5.65
CA ARG A 299 22.64 21.85 5.62
C ARG A 299 23.76 22.19 4.64
N GLN A 300 24.81 21.38 4.60
CA GLN A 300 25.93 21.58 3.68
C GLN A 300 25.51 21.41 2.22
N LEU A 301 24.68 20.42 1.89
CA LEU A 301 24.14 20.26 0.54
C LEU A 301 23.39 21.53 0.10
N ARG A 302 22.47 22.02 0.93
CA ARG A 302 21.73 23.26 0.66
C ARG A 302 22.67 24.47 0.53
N ALA A 303 23.66 24.59 1.40
CA ALA A 303 24.65 25.66 1.32
C ALA A 303 25.46 25.57 0.02
N ASP A 304 25.97 24.39 -0.34
CA ASP A 304 26.76 24.18 -1.56
C ASP A 304 25.95 24.51 -2.82
N ILE A 305 24.66 24.16 -2.85
CA ILE A 305 23.75 24.54 -3.95
C ILE A 305 23.57 26.07 -3.99
N ARG A 306 23.38 26.74 -2.84
CA ARG A 306 23.27 28.21 -2.76
C ARG A 306 24.53 28.94 -3.24
N HIS A 307 25.72 28.40 -2.94
CA HIS A 307 27.00 28.95 -3.44
C HIS A 307 27.23 28.68 -4.93
N GLY A 308 26.50 27.72 -5.51
CA GLY A 308 26.44 27.48 -6.94
C GLY A 308 27.61 26.70 -7.55
N LYS A 309 28.75 26.51 -6.87
CA LYS A 309 29.94 25.87 -7.47
C LYS A 309 30.13 24.39 -7.10
N PHE A 310 30.15 23.55 -8.13
CA PHE A 310 30.48 22.11 -8.07
C PHE A 310 31.52 21.75 -9.15
N GLY A 311 32.80 21.72 -8.78
CA GLY A 311 33.88 21.58 -9.77
C GLY A 311 33.82 22.72 -10.79
N ASP A 312 33.79 22.38 -12.08
CA ASP A 312 33.68 23.32 -13.20
C ASP A 312 32.24 23.77 -13.50
N ILE A 313 31.24 23.24 -12.79
CA ILE A 313 29.83 23.56 -12.99
C ILE A 313 29.44 24.74 -12.09
N ASP A 314 28.89 25.79 -12.70
CA ASP A 314 28.37 26.98 -12.02
C ASP A 314 26.84 27.05 -12.13
N LEU A 315 26.16 26.85 -11.00
CA LEU A 315 24.71 26.97 -10.84
C LEU A 315 24.27 28.38 -10.46
N SER A 316 25.18 29.29 -10.13
CA SER A 316 24.86 30.66 -9.69
C SER A 316 23.97 31.46 -10.66
N PRO A 317 24.07 31.28 -12.00
CA PRO A 317 23.15 31.93 -12.95
C PRO A 317 21.71 31.43 -12.88
N PHE A 318 21.46 30.29 -12.25
CA PHE A 318 20.18 29.59 -12.24
C PHE A 318 19.50 29.72 -10.88
N LYS A 319 18.15 29.71 -10.86
CA LYS A 319 17.39 29.83 -9.61
C LYS A 319 17.47 28.57 -8.74
N ASN A 320 17.65 27.41 -9.37
CA ASN A 320 17.72 26.10 -8.73
C ASN A 320 18.34 25.07 -9.70
N VAL A 321 18.50 23.83 -9.23
CA VAL A 321 19.07 22.73 -10.03
C VAL A 321 18.21 22.40 -11.25
N LEU A 322 16.88 22.46 -11.13
CA LEU A 322 15.97 22.16 -12.23
C LEU A 322 16.12 23.17 -13.39
N GLU A 323 16.28 24.45 -13.08
CA GLU A 323 16.53 25.52 -14.06
C GLU A 323 17.84 25.30 -14.84
N TYR A 324 18.89 24.84 -14.16
CA TYR A 324 20.15 24.45 -14.80
C TYR A 324 19.96 23.29 -15.77
N LEU A 325 19.23 22.23 -15.36
CA LEU A 325 18.98 21.07 -16.21
C LEU A 325 18.10 21.43 -17.42
N LEU A 326 17.15 22.35 -17.26
CA LEU A 326 16.26 22.83 -18.32
C LEU A 326 16.89 23.89 -19.23
N GLN A 327 18.14 24.28 -19.01
CA GLN A 327 18.81 25.31 -19.79
C GLN A 327 18.81 24.95 -21.29
N HIS A 328 18.26 25.86 -22.11
CA HIS A 328 18.09 25.73 -23.57
C HIS A 328 17.15 24.59 -24.03
N SER A 329 16.33 24.05 -23.14
CA SER A 329 15.33 23.02 -23.47
C SER A 329 13.92 23.60 -23.42
N PRO A 330 13.25 23.88 -24.57
CA PRO A 330 11.85 24.27 -24.55
C PRO A 330 10.99 23.10 -24.06
N ILE A 331 10.05 23.39 -23.16
CA ILE A 331 9.12 22.39 -22.63
C ILE A 331 7.92 22.30 -23.59
N SER A 332 7.74 21.17 -24.26
CA SER A 332 6.54 20.92 -25.06
C SER A 332 5.30 20.72 -24.17
N ALA A 333 4.10 20.94 -24.72
CA ALA A 333 2.85 20.70 -24.01
C ALA A 333 2.73 19.23 -23.49
N ALA A 334 3.21 18.26 -24.27
CA ALA A 334 3.22 16.85 -23.87
C ALA A 334 4.13 16.59 -22.66
N GLN A 335 5.29 17.26 -22.59
CA GLN A 335 6.22 17.17 -21.45
C GLN A 335 5.68 17.91 -20.21
N ALA A 336 5.04 19.07 -20.40
CA ALA A 336 4.39 19.79 -19.30
C ALA A 336 3.27 18.97 -18.64
N ASN A 337 2.53 18.20 -19.45
CA ASN A 337 1.47 17.30 -18.96
C ASN A 337 2.01 15.99 -18.36
N ASN A 338 3.31 15.70 -18.49
CA ASN A 338 3.93 14.51 -17.91
C ASN A 338 5.28 14.84 -17.24
N PRO A 339 5.27 15.57 -16.09
CA PRO A 339 6.48 16.06 -15.45
C PRO A 339 7.47 14.95 -15.08
N ARG A 340 7.00 13.78 -14.64
CA ARG A 340 7.88 12.65 -14.28
C ARG A 340 8.76 12.20 -15.43
N LEU A 341 8.17 12.00 -16.62
CA LEU A 341 8.90 11.56 -17.80
C LEU A 341 9.99 12.57 -18.19
N LEU A 342 9.67 13.87 -18.09
CA LEU A 342 10.64 14.94 -18.32
C LEU A 342 11.77 14.92 -17.28
N ILE A 343 11.44 14.85 -15.99
CA ILE A 343 12.43 14.82 -14.90
C ILE A 343 13.34 13.60 -15.02
N ASP A 344 12.80 12.42 -15.32
CA ASP A 344 13.57 11.21 -15.51
C ASP A 344 14.56 11.34 -16.69
N ALA A 345 14.14 11.96 -17.78
CA ALA A 345 15.02 12.27 -18.92
C ALA A 345 16.11 13.30 -18.56
N LEU A 346 15.81 14.30 -17.73
CA LEU A 346 16.78 15.30 -17.27
C LEU A 346 17.83 14.68 -16.35
N VAL A 347 17.42 13.79 -15.44
CA VAL A 347 18.33 13.04 -14.55
C VAL A 347 19.31 12.19 -15.34
N GLN A 348 18.85 11.57 -16.43
CA GLN A 348 19.67 10.72 -17.31
C GLN A 348 20.46 11.50 -18.38
N SER A 349 20.27 12.82 -18.46
CA SER A 349 20.96 13.66 -19.45
C SER A 349 22.46 13.79 -19.13
N PRO A 350 23.31 14.10 -20.13
CA PRO A 350 24.73 14.38 -19.87
C PRO A 350 24.97 15.48 -18.83
N LYS A 351 24.10 16.51 -18.77
CA LYS A 351 24.16 17.57 -17.75
C LYS A 351 23.80 17.04 -16.36
N GLY A 352 22.76 16.21 -16.28
CA GLY A 352 22.34 15.56 -15.04
C GLY A 352 23.46 14.68 -14.47
N ASP A 353 24.01 13.79 -15.29
CA ASP A 353 25.12 12.90 -14.91
C ASP A 353 26.36 13.69 -14.45
N ALA A 354 26.76 14.73 -15.20
CA ALA A 354 27.90 15.57 -14.85
C ALA A 354 27.71 16.28 -13.49
N LEU A 355 26.55 16.89 -13.26
CA LEU A 355 26.25 17.55 -12.00
C LEU A 355 26.17 16.55 -10.83
N GLY A 356 25.50 15.41 -11.03
CA GLY A 356 25.42 14.34 -10.03
C GLY A 356 26.81 13.86 -9.58
N LYS A 357 27.72 13.62 -10.53
CA LYS A 357 29.12 13.24 -10.25
C LYS A 357 29.90 14.34 -9.55
N ALA A 358 29.68 15.61 -9.91
CA ALA A 358 30.34 16.73 -9.26
C ALA A 358 29.91 16.90 -7.80
N ILE A 359 28.61 16.72 -7.50
CA ILE A 359 28.09 16.70 -6.12
C ILE A 359 28.65 15.50 -5.37
N GLN A 360 28.61 14.31 -5.96
CA GLN A 360 29.18 13.09 -5.37
C GLN A 360 30.65 13.29 -4.98
N ALA A 361 31.49 13.78 -5.89
CA ALA A 361 32.92 14.01 -5.62
C ALA A 361 33.15 14.94 -4.42
N LYS A 362 32.32 15.98 -4.27
CA LYS A 362 32.40 16.94 -3.16
C LYS A 362 32.03 16.31 -1.81
N PHE A 363 31.06 15.39 -1.79
CA PHE A 363 30.66 14.67 -0.57
C PHE A 363 31.57 13.46 -0.26
N ASP A 364 32.13 12.80 -1.28
CA ASP A 364 33.13 11.75 -1.11
C ASP A 364 34.40 12.28 -0.41
N GLN A 365 34.82 13.52 -0.71
CA GLN A 365 35.90 14.21 0.01
C GLN A 365 35.60 14.40 1.51
N ARG A 366 34.33 14.36 1.89
CA ARG A 366 33.86 14.46 3.29
C ARG A 366 33.53 13.09 3.89
N ASN A 367 33.90 12.01 3.20
CA ASN A 367 33.63 10.64 3.61
C ASN A 367 32.12 10.33 3.77
N VAL A 368 31.30 10.92 2.90
CA VAL A 368 29.86 10.66 2.80
C VAL A 368 29.59 10.07 1.41
N LYS A 369 29.35 8.77 1.35
CA LYS A 369 29.16 8.04 0.09
C LYS A 369 27.74 8.20 -0.43
N GLY A 370 27.55 7.99 -1.73
CA GLY A 370 26.26 7.95 -2.39
C GLY A 370 26.40 7.90 -3.90
N SER A 371 25.40 7.40 -4.62
CA SER A 371 25.44 7.40 -6.08
C SER A 371 25.30 8.83 -6.64
N ALA A 372 25.89 9.10 -7.81
CA ALA A 372 25.71 10.37 -8.52
C ALA A 372 24.23 10.73 -8.72
N THR A 373 23.40 9.74 -9.04
CA THR A 373 21.95 9.91 -9.20
C THR A 373 21.28 10.29 -7.88
N ASP A 374 21.59 9.62 -6.76
CA ASP A 374 21.02 9.95 -5.45
C ASP A 374 21.34 11.39 -5.03
N TRP A 375 22.57 11.84 -5.29
CA TRP A 375 22.99 13.20 -5.00
C TRP A 375 22.31 14.23 -5.90
N LEU A 376 22.15 13.95 -7.19
CA LEU A 376 21.41 14.81 -8.10
C LEU A 376 19.94 14.95 -7.68
N LEU A 377 19.28 13.83 -7.34
CA LEU A 377 17.90 13.82 -6.87
C LEU A 377 17.75 14.59 -5.55
N ALA A 378 18.66 14.39 -4.61
CA ALA A 378 18.71 15.18 -3.37
C ALA A 378 18.86 16.67 -3.65
N ALA A 379 19.70 17.07 -4.61
CA ALA A 379 19.89 18.46 -4.97
C ALA A 379 18.67 19.07 -5.70
N LEU A 380 17.99 18.29 -6.53
CA LEU A 380 16.74 18.67 -7.20
C LEU A 380 15.59 18.92 -6.21
N SER A 381 15.50 18.09 -5.17
CA SER A 381 14.44 18.14 -4.16
C SER A 381 14.76 19.04 -2.95
N ALA A 382 15.99 19.53 -2.84
CA ALA A 382 16.41 20.40 -1.74
C ALA A 382 15.72 21.77 -1.80
N ASP A 383 14.86 22.05 -0.81
CA ASP A 383 14.32 23.39 -0.59
C ASP A 383 15.41 24.30 0.01
N GLN A 384 15.78 25.36 -0.72
CA GLN A 384 16.90 26.24 -0.37
C GLN A 384 16.57 27.24 0.77
N ASN A 385 15.30 27.40 1.15
CA ASN A 385 14.83 28.42 2.10
C ASN A 385 14.40 27.89 3.48
N ASP A 386 14.94 26.76 3.94
CA ASP A 386 14.64 26.21 5.29
C ASP A 386 15.16 27.07 6.46
N GLU A 387 15.87 28.17 6.22
CA GLU A 387 16.25 29.15 7.25
C GLU A 387 15.25 30.32 7.29
N VAL A 388 14.06 30.07 7.85
CA VAL A 388 13.17 31.18 8.23
C VAL A 388 13.59 31.69 9.61
N ASN A 389 14.39 32.77 9.64
CA ASN A 389 14.59 33.53 10.87
C ASN A 389 13.22 34.05 11.39
N GLY A 390 12.90 33.80 12.66
CA GLY A 390 11.78 34.48 13.35
C GLY A 390 10.45 33.71 13.49
N THR A 391 10.43 32.39 13.53
CA THR A 391 9.31 31.56 14.07
C THR A 391 9.92 30.24 14.52
N PRO A 392 9.40 29.50 15.53
CA PRO A 392 10.13 28.36 16.09
C PRO A 392 10.54 27.38 14.97
N ALA A 393 11.82 27.37 14.62
CA ALA A 393 12.35 26.75 13.41
C ALA A 393 12.07 25.24 13.34
N LEU A 394 11.80 24.61 14.50
CA LEU A 394 11.44 23.21 14.62
C LEU A 394 10.04 22.85 14.05
N LEU A 395 9.09 23.80 14.05
CA LEU A 395 7.73 23.61 13.52
C LEU A 395 7.70 23.64 11.98
N LYS A 396 8.52 24.51 11.35
CA LYS A 396 8.58 24.67 9.89
C LYS A 396 9.42 23.60 9.20
N LEU A 397 10.55 23.18 9.79
CA LEU A 397 11.39 22.12 9.21
C LEU A 397 10.74 20.73 9.24
N LYS A 398 9.86 20.44 10.22
CA LYS A 398 9.19 19.12 10.33
C LYS A 398 7.81 19.05 9.68
N SER A 399 7.10 20.17 9.55
CA SER A 399 5.72 20.18 9.05
C SER A 399 5.64 20.01 7.52
N ARG A 400 4.94 18.96 7.08
CA ARG A 400 4.58 18.74 5.66
C ARG A 400 3.70 19.85 5.09
N GLN A 401 3.15 20.69 5.94
CA GLN A 401 2.29 21.78 5.53
C GLN A 401 3.04 22.87 4.77
N TRP A 402 4.36 22.91 4.73
CA TRP A 402 5.11 23.97 4.05
C TRP A 402 6.01 23.42 2.95
N VAL A 403 5.89 24.00 1.76
CA VAL A 403 6.71 23.69 0.59
C VAL A 403 7.21 24.99 -0.02
N ALA A 404 8.52 25.21 -0.07
CA ALA A 404 9.13 26.42 -0.62
C ALA A 404 8.60 27.72 0.00
N GLY A 405 8.17 27.69 1.27
CA GLY A 405 7.59 28.84 1.97
C GLY A 405 6.08 29.05 1.74
N TYR A 406 5.43 28.16 0.98
CA TYR A 406 3.99 28.16 0.76
C TYR A 406 3.29 27.15 1.67
N PRO A 407 2.23 27.54 2.41
CA PRO A 407 1.50 26.62 3.28
C PRO A 407 0.43 25.82 2.51
N LEU A 408 0.63 24.52 2.34
CA LEU A 408 -0.33 23.58 1.75
C LEU A 408 -1.63 23.49 2.57
N SER A 409 -1.52 23.54 3.90
CA SER A 409 -2.67 23.60 4.83
C SER A 409 -2.67 24.96 5.53
N SER A 410 -3.51 25.88 5.06
CA SER A 410 -3.72 27.20 5.65
C SER A 410 -5.15 27.66 5.43
N THR A 411 -5.56 28.67 6.18
CA THR A 411 -6.87 29.32 6.05
C THR A 411 -7.15 29.83 4.64
N ALA A 412 -6.12 30.21 3.88
CA ALA A 412 -6.24 30.64 2.49
C ALA A 412 -6.51 29.48 1.50
N ASN A 413 -6.31 28.24 1.94
CA ASN A 413 -6.50 27.01 1.16
C ASN A 413 -7.67 26.15 1.66
N ASP A 414 -8.37 26.58 2.72
CA ASP A 414 -9.57 25.92 3.22
C ASP A 414 -10.61 25.72 2.10
N GLY A 415 -11.09 24.49 1.95
CA GLY A 415 -12.10 24.12 0.96
C GLY A 415 -11.61 24.04 -0.49
N LYS A 416 -10.34 24.37 -0.79
CA LYS A 416 -9.79 24.21 -2.13
C LYS A 416 -9.47 22.75 -2.45
N SER A 417 -9.63 22.38 -3.73
CA SER A 417 -9.18 21.08 -4.23
C SER A 417 -7.64 21.00 -4.26
N ALA A 418 -7.09 19.79 -4.12
CA ALA A 418 -5.65 19.59 -4.22
C ALA A 418 -5.04 20.12 -5.53
N PRO A 419 -5.63 19.89 -6.73
CA PRO A 419 -5.14 20.50 -7.97
C PRO A 419 -5.09 22.03 -7.95
N THR A 420 -6.06 22.68 -7.31
CA THR A 420 -6.07 24.15 -7.14
C THR A 420 -4.89 24.60 -6.27
N ILE A 421 -4.62 23.89 -5.17
CA ILE A 421 -3.50 24.21 -4.27
C ILE A 421 -2.15 24.01 -4.97
N VAL A 422 -2.00 22.98 -5.81
CA VAL A 422 -0.79 22.78 -6.63
C VAL A 422 -0.59 23.92 -7.63
N LYS A 423 -1.67 24.43 -8.24
CA LYS A 423 -1.62 25.60 -9.13
C LYS A 423 -1.22 26.86 -8.37
N ASP A 424 -1.77 27.08 -7.19
CA ASP A 424 -1.44 28.23 -6.33
C ASP A 424 0.01 28.16 -5.83
N LEU A 425 0.53 26.97 -5.53
CA LEU A 425 1.94 26.75 -5.22
C LEU A 425 2.84 27.11 -6.42
N ALA A 426 2.50 26.68 -7.64
CA ALA A 426 3.27 27.03 -8.82
C ALA A 426 3.26 28.57 -9.06
N ALA A 427 2.12 29.22 -8.90
CA ALA A 427 2.02 30.68 -8.96
C ALA A 427 2.87 31.36 -7.88
N HIS A 428 2.91 30.81 -6.67
CA HIS A 428 3.77 31.28 -5.59
C HIS A 428 5.26 31.14 -5.93
N LEU A 429 5.70 30.00 -6.47
CA LEU A 429 7.07 29.78 -6.90
C LEU A 429 7.53 30.79 -7.96
N LEU A 430 6.66 31.10 -8.93
CA LEU A 430 6.91 32.13 -9.93
C LEU A 430 7.03 33.52 -9.30
N LYS A 431 6.04 33.91 -8.46
CA LYS A 431 6.03 35.22 -7.79
C LYS A 431 7.22 35.41 -6.84
N ALA A 432 7.66 34.35 -6.17
CA ALA A 432 8.82 34.35 -5.29
C ALA A 432 10.17 34.33 -6.04
N GLY A 433 10.16 34.34 -7.38
CA GLY A 433 11.38 34.30 -8.20
C GLY A 433 12.12 32.96 -8.16
N LYS A 434 11.46 31.89 -7.70
CA LYS A 434 12.01 30.53 -7.60
C LYS A 434 11.92 29.74 -8.91
N ALA A 435 11.19 30.25 -9.89
CA ALA A 435 11.09 29.69 -11.24
C ALA A 435 11.02 30.84 -12.27
N SER A 436 11.58 30.63 -13.47
CA SER A 436 11.64 31.65 -14.52
C SER A 436 10.38 31.71 -15.40
N SER A 437 9.53 30.69 -15.37
CA SER A 437 8.25 30.64 -16.09
C SER A 437 7.25 29.78 -15.32
N ILE A 438 5.97 29.87 -15.69
CA ILE A 438 4.91 29.11 -15.02
C ILE A 438 5.03 27.60 -15.28
N GLU A 439 5.46 27.18 -16.47
CA GLU A 439 5.68 25.78 -16.83
C GLU A 439 6.78 25.17 -15.97
N LYS A 440 7.90 25.89 -15.79
CA LYS A 440 8.99 25.48 -14.91
C LYS A 440 8.55 25.47 -13.44
N ALA A 441 7.71 26.43 -13.03
CA ALA A 441 7.15 26.45 -11.69
C ALA A 441 6.27 25.22 -11.40
N HIS A 442 5.48 24.76 -12.38
CA HIS A 442 4.70 23.52 -12.25
C HIS A 442 5.59 22.28 -12.10
N ILE A 443 6.67 22.17 -12.88
CA ILE A 443 7.61 21.05 -12.76
C ILE A 443 8.35 21.11 -11.42
N GLN A 444 8.76 22.30 -10.97
CA GLN A 444 9.39 22.49 -9.66
C GLN A 444 8.44 22.12 -8.52
N ALA A 445 7.16 22.52 -8.59
CA ALA A 445 6.13 22.12 -7.63
C ALA A 445 6.00 20.58 -7.59
N HIS A 446 6.01 19.91 -8.74
CA HIS A 446 5.95 18.45 -8.83
C HIS A 446 7.13 17.78 -8.10
N VAL A 447 8.37 18.25 -8.33
CA VAL A 447 9.57 17.73 -7.65
C VAL A 447 9.48 17.91 -6.14
N LEU A 448 9.12 19.12 -5.67
CA LEU A 448 9.07 19.44 -4.25
C LEU A 448 7.96 18.67 -3.51
N LEU A 449 6.80 18.48 -4.16
CA LEU A 449 5.69 17.71 -3.59
C LEU A 449 6.00 16.22 -3.52
N SER A 450 6.72 15.67 -4.51
CA SER A 450 6.97 14.22 -4.64
C SER A 450 7.53 13.60 -3.36
N GLY A 451 8.46 14.28 -2.68
CA GLY A 451 9.04 13.80 -1.43
C GLY A 451 8.40 14.33 -0.16
N ARG A 452 7.59 15.40 -0.23
CA ARG A 452 7.15 16.16 0.95
C ARG A 452 5.66 15.98 1.26
N ALA A 453 4.83 16.00 0.22
CA ALA A 453 3.38 15.90 0.28
C ALA A 453 2.85 15.17 -0.99
N PRO A 454 3.23 13.90 -1.19
CA PRO A 454 2.89 13.12 -2.39
C PRO A 454 1.38 12.98 -2.62
N GLU A 455 0.56 13.16 -1.59
CA GLU A 455 -0.90 13.14 -1.67
C GLU A 455 -1.47 14.18 -2.67
N PHE A 456 -0.75 15.29 -2.90
CA PHE A 456 -1.14 16.31 -3.88
C PHE A 456 -0.81 15.93 -5.33
N LEU A 457 -0.08 14.83 -5.55
CA LEU A 457 0.29 14.33 -6.89
C LEU A 457 -0.55 13.12 -7.33
N VAL A 458 -1.41 12.60 -6.46
CA VAL A 458 -2.35 11.53 -6.79
C VAL A 458 -3.37 12.03 -7.81
N LYS A 459 -3.72 11.18 -8.77
CA LYS A 459 -4.64 11.53 -9.86
C LYS A 459 -6.10 11.36 -9.44
N ASP A 460 -7.00 12.09 -10.09
CA ASP A 460 -8.46 11.92 -9.95
C ASP A 460 -8.99 12.02 -8.50
N ILE A 461 -8.42 12.92 -7.70
CA ILE A 461 -8.90 13.19 -6.34
C ILE A 461 -10.27 13.89 -6.43
N PRO A 462 -11.34 13.35 -5.81
CA PRO A 462 -12.64 14.00 -5.80
C PRO A 462 -12.56 15.40 -5.17
N SER A 463 -13.29 16.38 -5.72
CA SER A 463 -13.27 17.77 -5.24
C SER A 463 -13.78 17.93 -3.80
N SER A 464 -14.53 16.97 -3.27
CA SER A 464 -15.00 16.92 -1.89
C SER A 464 -13.94 16.43 -0.88
N VAL A 465 -12.82 15.86 -1.37
CA VAL A 465 -11.67 15.43 -0.58
C VAL A 465 -10.66 16.56 -0.54
N THR A 466 -10.85 17.46 0.42
CA THR A 466 -10.05 18.69 0.59
C THR A 466 -9.18 18.64 1.85
N PRO A 467 -8.01 19.31 1.87
CA PRO A 467 -7.23 19.46 3.10
C PRO A 467 -8.07 19.98 4.27
N GLY A 468 -7.89 19.39 5.45
CA GLY A 468 -8.69 19.68 6.64
C GLY A 468 -10.01 18.90 6.75
N SER A 469 -10.41 18.13 5.72
CA SER A 469 -11.54 17.22 5.83
C SER A 469 -11.18 15.87 6.47
N HIS A 470 -12.19 15.20 7.02
CA HIS A 470 -11.98 13.87 7.61
C HIS A 470 -11.56 12.80 6.59
N SER A 471 -12.07 12.87 5.35
CA SER A 471 -11.71 11.98 4.25
C SER A 471 -10.28 12.22 3.76
N TRP A 472 -9.78 13.46 3.85
CA TRP A 472 -8.37 13.77 3.61
C TRP A 472 -7.44 13.08 4.60
N VAL A 473 -7.82 12.95 5.88
CA VAL A 473 -7.00 12.23 6.89
C VAL A 473 -6.81 10.76 6.49
N SER A 474 -7.89 10.08 6.12
CA SER A 474 -7.82 8.68 5.66
C SER A 474 -7.01 8.54 4.37
N PHE A 475 -7.19 9.48 3.44
CA PHE A 475 -6.46 9.51 2.17
C PHE A 475 -4.95 9.74 2.35
N VAL A 476 -4.54 10.72 3.16
CA VAL A 476 -3.12 10.97 3.47
C VAL A 476 -2.50 9.77 4.17
N THR A 477 -3.21 9.17 5.13
CA THR A 477 -2.75 7.95 5.81
C THR A 477 -2.50 6.82 4.81
N ALA A 478 -3.39 6.64 3.83
CA ALA A 478 -3.23 5.66 2.76
C ALA A 478 -2.02 5.96 1.87
N VAL A 479 -1.86 7.21 1.43
CA VAL A 479 -0.72 7.66 0.62
C VAL A 479 0.59 7.36 1.36
N GLU A 480 0.68 7.71 2.64
CA GLU A 480 1.89 7.49 3.43
C GLU A 480 2.26 6.01 3.58
N ARG A 481 1.28 5.12 3.78
CA ARG A 481 1.52 3.68 3.85
C ARG A 481 2.12 3.15 2.54
N ILE A 482 1.57 3.58 1.40
CA ILE A 482 2.08 3.18 0.08
C ILE A 482 3.47 3.77 -0.17
N GLU A 483 3.68 5.04 0.15
CA GLU A 483 4.98 5.71 -0.02
C GLU A 483 6.07 5.11 0.87
N ALA A 484 5.72 4.63 2.07
CA ALA A 484 6.64 3.89 2.94
C ALA A 484 7.05 2.52 2.36
N GLN A 485 6.16 1.86 1.62
CA GLN A 485 6.43 0.59 0.94
C GLN A 485 7.18 0.80 -0.39
N ALA A 486 6.74 1.79 -1.17
CA ALA A 486 7.20 2.05 -2.53
C ALA A 486 7.24 3.57 -2.80
N PRO A 487 8.35 4.25 -2.44
CA PRO A 487 8.49 5.69 -2.64
C PRO A 487 8.22 6.11 -4.08
N GLY A 488 7.41 7.16 -4.25
CA GLY A 488 6.98 7.76 -5.51
C GLY A 488 5.85 7.03 -6.24
N ALA A 489 5.35 5.90 -5.72
CA ALA A 489 4.32 5.13 -6.39
C ALA A 489 2.99 5.86 -6.49
N THR A 490 2.61 6.63 -5.46
CA THR A 490 1.29 7.26 -5.39
C THR A 490 1.08 8.36 -6.43
N ALA A 491 2.15 9.02 -6.89
CA ALA A 491 2.12 9.96 -8.02
C ALA A 491 1.70 9.31 -9.36
N MET A 492 1.74 7.97 -9.46
CA MET A 492 1.25 7.23 -10.62
C MET A 492 -0.16 6.68 -10.42
N MET A 493 -0.70 6.73 -9.20
CA MET A 493 -1.98 6.13 -8.84
C MET A 493 -3.12 7.15 -8.92
N SER A 494 -4.34 6.66 -9.15
CA SER A 494 -5.56 7.43 -8.92
C SER A 494 -6.03 7.32 -7.47
N TYR A 495 -6.89 8.24 -7.04
CA TYR A 495 -7.53 8.21 -5.71
C TYR A 495 -8.16 6.85 -5.40
N GLY A 496 -8.92 6.29 -6.35
CA GLY A 496 -9.54 4.97 -6.18
C GLY A 496 -8.52 3.85 -5.98
N GLN A 497 -7.39 3.87 -6.69
CA GLN A 497 -6.33 2.87 -6.51
C GLN A 497 -5.66 2.98 -5.12
N VAL A 498 -5.43 4.21 -4.65
CA VAL A 498 -4.87 4.47 -3.30
C VAL A 498 -5.83 3.97 -2.22
N MET A 499 -7.12 4.30 -2.32
CA MET A 499 -8.11 3.88 -1.32
C MET A 499 -8.37 2.38 -1.35
N LEU A 500 -8.33 1.73 -2.51
CA LEU A 500 -8.37 0.27 -2.61
C LEU A 500 -7.15 -0.38 -1.93
N ALA A 501 -5.95 0.20 -2.09
CA ALA A 501 -4.78 -0.26 -1.38
C ALA A 501 -4.93 -0.08 0.15
N ALA A 502 -5.52 1.03 0.58
CA ALA A 502 -5.78 1.33 1.99
C ALA A 502 -6.80 0.42 2.68
N ASP A 503 -7.70 -0.22 1.92
CA ASP A 503 -8.77 -1.09 2.45
C ASP A 503 -8.23 -2.35 3.14
N VAL A 504 -6.97 -2.72 2.89
CA VAL A 504 -6.27 -3.78 3.63
C VAL A 504 -5.64 -3.20 4.89
N ALA A 505 -6.02 -3.76 6.03
CA ALA A 505 -5.42 -3.44 7.31
C ALA A 505 -3.97 -3.98 7.39
N PRO A 506 -3.08 -3.32 8.15
CA PRO A 506 -1.75 -3.81 8.43
C PRO A 506 -1.73 -5.28 8.82
N ILE A 507 -0.80 -6.04 8.25
CA ILE A 507 -0.63 -7.48 8.53
C ILE A 507 0.64 -7.78 9.32
N SER A 508 1.31 -6.74 9.84
CA SER A 508 2.51 -6.86 10.67
C SER A 508 2.60 -5.70 11.66
N ALA A 509 3.40 -5.88 12.72
CA ALA A 509 3.70 -4.81 13.67
C ALA A 509 4.31 -3.57 12.99
N ARG A 510 5.20 -3.78 12.01
CA ARG A 510 5.85 -2.68 11.28
C ARG A 510 4.85 -1.86 10.46
N GLU A 511 3.93 -2.51 9.77
CA GLU A 511 2.89 -1.80 9.02
C GLU A 511 1.96 -0.99 9.94
N ARG A 512 1.65 -1.52 11.14
CA ARG A 512 0.87 -0.78 12.15
C ARG A 512 1.59 0.47 12.64
N GLU A 513 2.90 0.39 12.88
CA GLU A 513 3.71 1.57 13.26
C GLU A 513 3.70 2.65 12.17
N ILE A 514 3.87 2.25 10.90
CA ILE A 514 3.82 3.15 9.75
C ILE A 514 2.45 3.84 9.69
N GLU A 515 1.36 3.06 9.79
CA GLU A 515 0.01 3.61 9.76
C GLU A 515 -0.26 4.55 10.95
N TYR A 516 0.16 4.18 12.16
CA TYR A 516 -0.02 5.02 13.35
C TYR A 516 0.71 6.36 13.21
N ALA A 517 1.95 6.35 12.73
CA ALA A 517 2.73 7.57 12.50
C ALA A 517 2.09 8.45 11.40
N ALA A 518 1.64 7.83 10.31
CA ALA A 518 0.96 8.51 9.22
C ALA A 518 -0.35 9.17 9.68
N GLN A 519 -1.17 8.43 10.42
CA GLN A 519 -2.42 8.94 10.98
C GLN A 519 -2.17 10.08 11.98
N ALA A 520 -1.16 9.96 12.83
CA ALA A 520 -0.78 11.03 13.76
C ALA A 520 -0.41 12.33 13.02
N ASN A 521 0.32 12.24 11.91
CA ASN A 521 0.66 13.42 11.08
C ASN A 521 -0.58 14.02 10.42
N ALA A 522 -1.41 13.18 9.81
CA ALA A 522 -2.65 13.63 9.18
C ALA A 522 -3.63 14.27 10.18
N LEU A 523 -3.70 13.74 11.42
CA LEU A 523 -4.50 14.30 12.50
C LEU A 523 -3.98 15.65 12.98
N ARG A 524 -2.65 15.86 13.08
CA ARG A 524 -2.09 17.19 13.40
C ARG A 524 -2.55 18.25 12.41
N ASP A 525 -2.53 17.92 11.13
CA ASP A 525 -2.96 18.82 10.06
C ASP A 525 -4.47 19.08 10.09
N TRP A 526 -5.26 18.02 10.30
CA TRP A 526 -6.70 18.12 10.46
C TRP A 526 -7.09 18.96 11.68
N GLY A 527 -6.46 18.74 12.83
CA GLY A 527 -6.71 19.49 14.06
C GLY A 527 -6.46 20.98 13.86
N SER A 528 -5.34 21.33 13.22
CA SER A 528 -5.01 22.73 12.90
C SER A 528 -6.05 23.40 11.99
N ALA A 529 -6.64 22.68 11.03
CA ALA A 529 -7.69 23.21 10.16
C ALA A 529 -9.06 23.32 10.85
N ASN A 530 -9.28 22.54 11.91
CA ASN A 530 -10.55 22.43 12.64
C ASN A 530 -10.51 23.08 14.03
N GLY A 531 -9.61 24.06 14.24
CA GLY A 531 -9.63 24.93 15.41
C GLY A 531 -8.90 24.41 16.64
N PHE A 532 -8.02 23.43 16.47
CA PHE A 532 -7.07 23.00 17.50
C PHE A 532 -5.69 23.61 17.24
N ASP A 533 -4.93 23.86 18.31
CA ASP A 533 -3.52 24.18 18.18
C ASP A 533 -2.76 23.00 17.55
N TYR A 534 -1.68 23.30 16.82
CA TYR A 534 -0.86 22.25 16.22
C TYR A 534 -0.29 21.34 17.31
N ALA A 535 -0.67 20.06 17.29
CA ALA A 535 -0.34 19.13 18.37
C ALA A 535 1.16 18.76 18.38
N LEU A 536 1.88 19.36 19.33
CA LEU A 536 3.33 19.17 19.53
C LEU A 536 3.68 18.01 20.48
N ASN A 537 2.70 17.52 21.24
CA ASN A 537 2.85 16.42 22.21
C ASN A 537 1.65 15.46 22.15
N ASP A 538 1.77 14.32 22.83
CA ASP A 538 0.77 13.26 22.77
C ASP A 538 -0.57 13.63 23.41
N SER A 539 -0.58 14.47 24.45
CA SER A 539 -1.82 14.93 25.09
C SER A 539 -2.65 15.79 24.14
N MET A 540 -2.01 16.75 23.44
CA MET A 540 -2.68 17.55 22.42
C MET A 540 -3.17 16.68 21.26
N LEU A 541 -2.35 15.71 20.82
CA LEU A 541 -2.72 14.81 19.73
C LEU A 541 -3.91 13.91 20.10
N ASN A 542 -3.99 13.45 21.35
CA ASN A 542 -5.11 12.65 21.85
C ASN A 542 -6.41 13.46 21.85
N ALA A 543 -6.40 14.72 22.27
CA ALA A 543 -7.58 15.57 22.19
C ALA A 543 -8.07 15.78 20.74
N VAL A 544 -7.15 15.97 19.79
CA VAL A 544 -7.48 16.07 18.36
C VAL A 544 -8.06 14.74 17.85
N ARG A 545 -7.49 13.62 18.27
CA ARG A 545 -7.92 12.28 17.91
C ARG A 545 -9.32 11.94 18.45
N GLU A 546 -9.60 12.30 19.70
CA GLU A 546 -10.94 12.15 20.31
C GLU A 546 -11.99 12.94 19.52
N ALA A 547 -11.72 14.21 19.23
CA ALA A 547 -12.63 15.04 18.44
C ALA A 547 -12.84 14.51 17.01
N TYR A 548 -11.78 14.03 16.37
CA TYR A 548 -11.87 13.37 15.06
C TYR A 548 -12.77 12.13 15.14
N ASN A 549 -12.64 11.32 16.19
CA ASN A 549 -13.43 10.09 16.37
C ASN A 549 -14.89 10.36 16.62
N GLU A 550 -15.20 11.31 17.49
CA GLU A 550 -16.59 11.73 17.73
C GLU A 550 -17.24 12.18 16.41
N GLN A 551 -16.51 12.95 15.60
CA GLN A 551 -16.99 13.33 14.28
C GLN A 551 -17.20 12.13 13.37
N ILE A 552 -16.20 11.24 13.21
CA ILE A 552 -16.34 10.05 12.36
C ILE A 552 -17.49 9.16 12.79
N GLN A 553 -17.64 8.88 14.09
CA GLN A 553 -18.71 8.03 14.61
C GLN A 553 -20.09 8.65 14.39
N ALA A 554 -20.22 9.96 14.57
CA ALA A 554 -21.45 10.68 14.26
C ALA A 554 -21.79 10.59 12.76
N LEU A 555 -20.81 10.84 11.88
CA LEU A 555 -20.99 10.75 10.43
C LEU A 555 -21.32 9.32 9.97
N GLN A 556 -20.66 8.29 10.52
CA GLN A 556 -20.94 6.88 10.20
C GLN A 556 -22.36 6.49 10.64
N SER A 557 -22.75 6.88 11.87
CA SER A 557 -24.09 6.63 12.37
C SER A 557 -25.15 7.31 11.51
N ALA A 558 -24.90 8.55 11.07
CA ALA A 558 -25.77 9.28 10.16
C ALA A 558 -25.85 8.62 8.77
N SER A 559 -24.73 8.18 8.20
CA SER A 559 -24.70 7.44 6.92
C SER A 559 -25.51 6.15 7.00
N ASN A 560 -25.40 5.40 8.09
CA ASN A 560 -26.18 4.18 8.30
C ASN A 560 -27.68 4.48 8.45
N ALA A 561 -28.03 5.53 9.19
CA ALA A 561 -29.42 5.97 9.34
C ALA A 561 -30.04 6.36 7.98
N GLN A 562 -29.31 7.07 7.11
CA GLN A 562 -29.80 7.43 5.77
C GLN A 562 -30.05 6.23 4.84
N LYS A 563 -29.37 5.10 5.09
CA LYS A 563 -29.58 3.85 4.34
C LYS A 563 -30.75 3.02 4.88
N THR A 564 -31.29 3.39 6.04
CA THR A 564 -32.39 2.67 6.66
C THR A 564 -33.69 3.03 5.95
N PRO A 565 -34.42 2.05 5.37
CA PRO A 565 -35.69 2.33 4.73
C PRO A 565 -36.73 2.78 5.76
N VAL A 566 -37.70 3.58 5.32
CA VAL A 566 -38.85 3.97 6.15
C VAL A 566 -39.59 2.70 6.60
N PRO A 567 -39.85 2.51 7.90
CA PRO A 567 -40.68 1.41 8.37
C PRO A 567 -42.09 1.50 7.78
N GLU A 568 -42.51 0.46 7.08
CA GLU A 568 -43.87 0.35 6.54
C GLU A 568 -44.63 -0.73 7.30
N ALA A 569 -45.81 -0.39 7.83
CA ALA A 569 -46.62 -1.34 8.60
C ALA A 569 -46.95 -2.61 7.81
N ARG A 570 -47.13 -2.48 6.49
CA ARG A 570 -47.36 -3.60 5.57
C ARG A 570 -46.19 -4.59 5.53
N GLU A 571 -44.96 -4.10 5.39
CA GLU A 571 -43.77 -4.95 5.31
C GLU A 571 -43.51 -5.65 6.64
N ILE A 572 -43.64 -4.93 7.76
CA ILE A 572 -43.58 -5.50 9.11
C ILE A 572 -44.65 -6.60 9.26
N ALA A 573 -45.86 -6.36 8.75
CA ALA A 573 -46.93 -7.32 8.81
C ALA A 573 -46.60 -8.61 8.05
N ILE A 574 -46.11 -8.50 6.82
CA ILE A 574 -45.67 -9.64 5.99
C ILE A 574 -44.57 -10.43 6.69
N GLU A 575 -43.61 -9.79 7.35
CA GLU A 575 -42.55 -10.51 8.06
C GLU A 575 -43.07 -11.35 9.22
N GLN A 576 -44.01 -10.83 9.99
CA GLN A 576 -44.61 -11.59 11.09
C GLN A 576 -45.47 -12.74 10.54
N LEU A 577 -46.18 -12.52 9.44
CA LEU A 577 -46.93 -13.57 8.76
C LEU A 577 -46.03 -14.69 8.24
N LYS A 578 -44.88 -14.36 7.61
CA LYS A 578 -43.87 -15.36 7.19
C LYS A 578 -43.38 -16.22 8.34
N LYS A 579 -43.19 -15.63 9.53
CA LYS A 579 -42.75 -16.35 10.73
C LYS A 579 -43.85 -17.25 11.30
N ALA A 580 -45.10 -16.80 11.29
CA ALA A 580 -46.22 -17.57 11.83
C ALA A 580 -46.78 -18.62 10.85
N LEU A 581 -46.61 -18.41 9.54
CA LEU A 581 -47.13 -19.25 8.46
C LEU A 581 -46.01 -19.57 7.43
N PRO A 582 -44.94 -20.28 7.82
CA PRO A 582 -43.77 -20.51 6.97
C PRO A 582 -44.05 -21.39 5.74
N GLU A 583 -45.05 -22.28 5.83
CA GLU A 583 -45.46 -23.21 4.77
C GLU A 583 -46.47 -22.59 3.78
N MET A 584 -46.95 -21.37 4.04
CA MET A 584 -47.91 -20.68 3.17
C MET A 584 -47.19 -19.93 2.05
N ASP A 585 -47.65 -20.10 0.80
CA ASP A 585 -47.15 -19.32 -0.33
C ASP A 585 -47.37 -17.82 -0.11
N LEU A 586 -46.33 -17.01 -0.32
CA LEU A 586 -46.34 -15.56 -0.17
C LEU A 586 -47.44 -14.89 -1.00
N ALA A 587 -47.78 -15.44 -2.17
CA ALA A 587 -48.85 -14.91 -3.02
C ALA A 587 -50.24 -14.99 -2.34
N LEU A 588 -50.42 -15.90 -1.37
CA LEU A 588 -51.67 -16.06 -0.65
C LEU A 588 -51.89 -15.00 0.44
N PHE A 589 -50.83 -14.34 0.92
CA PHE A 589 -50.96 -13.28 1.93
C PHE A 589 -51.75 -12.07 1.41
N ASP A 590 -51.62 -11.76 0.12
CA ASP A 590 -52.33 -10.67 -0.57
C ASP A 590 -53.62 -11.15 -1.28
N LYS A 591 -53.90 -12.46 -1.31
CA LYS A 591 -55.07 -13.01 -2.02
C LYS A 591 -56.37 -12.60 -1.33
N LYS A 592 -57.11 -11.68 -1.95
CA LYS A 592 -58.41 -11.18 -1.48
C LYS A 592 -59.51 -12.22 -1.65
N CYS A 593 -59.68 -13.09 -0.66
CA CYS A 593 -60.67 -14.17 -0.69
C CYS A 593 -61.43 -14.36 0.63
N ILE A 594 -61.20 -13.51 1.63
CA ILE A 594 -61.79 -13.64 2.96
C ILE A 594 -62.96 -12.66 3.12
N THR A 595 -64.13 -13.13 3.54
CA THR A 595 -65.33 -12.30 3.72
C THR A 595 -65.99 -12.57 5.06
N VAL A 596 -66.83 -11.65 5.54
CA VAL A 596 -67.65 -11.86 6.75
C VAL A 596 -68.97 -12.51 6.35
N LYS A 597 -69.35 -13.60 7.03
CA LYS A 597 -70.68 -14.21 6.92
C LYS A 597 -71.45 -14.19 8.25
N PRO A 598 -72.73 -13.78 8.26
CA PRO A 598 -73.47 -13.18 7.14
C PRO A 598 -72.90 -11.80 6.74
N ALA A 599 -73.16 -11.36 5.50
CA ALA A 599 -72.58 -10.14 4.93
C ALA A 599 -72.86 -8.89 5.80
N HIS A 600 -71.87 -8.00 5.89
CA HIS A 600 -71.89 -6.82 6.74
C HIS A 600 -71.65 -5.56 5.91
N GLN A 601 -72.43 -4.50 6.12
CA GLN A 601 -72.35 -3.26 5.33
C GLN A 601 -71.00 -2.56 5.49
N ASP A 602 -70.50 -2.44 6.73
CA ASP A 602 -69.20 -1.83 7.00
C ASP A 602 -68.00 -2.74 6.69
N PHE A 603 -68.23 -4.01 6.30
CA PHE A 603 -67.16 -4.95 5.96
C PHE A 603 -67.46 -5.71 4.66
N PRO A 604 -67.46 -5.01 3.51
CA PRO A 604 -67.90 -5.58 2.23
C PRO A 604 -66.98 -6.71 1.72
N GLY A 605 -65.69 -6.71 2.09
CA GLY A 605 -64.68 -7.64 1.57
C GLY A 605 -64.60 -7.66 0.03
N PRO A 606 -63.94 -8.67 -0.58
CA PRO A 606 -63.09 -9.67 0.07
C PRO A 606 -61.74 -9.09 0.53
N TYR A 607 -61.24 -9.62 1.64
CA TYR A 607 -60.00 -9.26 2.32
C TYR A 607 -58.94 -10.34 2.14
N SER A 608 -57.69 -9.97 2.38
CA SER A 608 -56.55 -10.88 2.43
C SER A 608 -56.15 -11.22 3.87
N VAL A 609 -55.26 -12.21 4.04
CA VAL A 609 -54.68 -12.52 5.37
C VAL A 609 -53.92 -11.33 5.93
N LEU A 610 -53.23 -10.59 5.04
CA LEU A 610 -52.53 -9.36 5.37
C LEU A 610 -53.49 -8.26 5.86
N ASP A 611 -54.61 -8.03 5.17
CA ASP A 611 -55.62 -7.06 5.60
C ASP A 611 -56.15 -7.38 7.01
N LEU A 612 -56.41 -8.67 7.31
CA LEU A 612 -56.91 -9.08 8.62
C LEU A 612 -55.90 -8.84 9.75
N TYR A 613 -54.61 -9.08 9.49
CA TYR A 613 -53.57 -8.86 10.49
C TYR A 613 -53.31 -7.36 10.68
N MET A 614 -53.26 -6.58 9.59
CA MET A 614 -53.11 -5.12 9.64
C MET A 614 -54.27 -4.42 10.35
N ASP A 615 -55.50 -4.92 10.19
CA ASP A 615 -56.69 -4.42 10.90
C ASP A 615 -56.65 -4.68 12.42
N GLY A 616 -55.94 -5.73 12.86
CA GLY A 616 -55.72 -6.05 14.27
C GLY A 616 -56.95 -6.60 15.03
N ARG A 617 -58.19 -6.45 14.53
CA ARG A 617 -59.39 -6.97 15.21
C ARG A 617 -59.45 -8.50 15.19
N SER A 618 -58.90 -9.12 14.15
CA SER A 618 -58.81 -10.58 14.01
C SER A 618 -57.98 -11.24 15.13
N GLN A 619 -57.03 -10.52 15.73
CA GLN A 619 -56.20 -10.99 16.85
C GLN A 619 -56.99 -11.20 18.15
N TYR A 620 -58.16 -10.56 18.29
CA TYR A 620 -59.03 -10.74 19.46
C TYR A 620 -60.09 -11.83 19.25
N GLY A 621 -60.08 -12.50 18.09
CA GLY A 621 -61.16 -13.41 17.69
C GLY A 621 -62.50 -12.70 17.44
N SER A 622 -62.48 -11.37 17.37
CA SER A 622 -63.66 -10.54 17.16
C SER A 622 -64.03 -10.54 15.68
N THR A 623 -65.26 -10.93 15.40
CA THR A 623 -65.90 -10.76 14.09
C THR A 623 -66.91 -9.61 14.18
N PRO A 624 -67.16 -8.83 13.11
CA PRO A 624 -68.08 -7.70 13.17
C PRO A 624 -69.49 -8.13 13.62
N ALA A 625 -70.04 -7.52 14.67
CA ALA A 625 -71.34 -7.91 15.19
C ALA A 625 -72.45 -7.68 14.14
N VAL A 626 -73.09 -8.74 13.64
CA VAL A 626 -74.19 -8.59 12.69
C VAL A 626 -75.48 -8.31 13.45
N GLN A 627 -76.00 -7.09 13.35
CA GLN A 627 -77.36 -6.78 13.77
C GLN A 627 -78.35 -7.08 12.64
N ARG A 628 -79.03 -8.24 12.68
CA ARG A 628 -80.23 -8.46 11.87
C ARG A 628 -81.42 -7.70 12.49
N ARG A 629 -81.96 -6.70 11.80
CA ARG A 629 -83.30 -6.14 12.11
C ARG A 629 -84.36 -6.99 11.41
N ILE A 630 -85.22 -7.66 12.16
CA ILE A 630 -86.45 -8.28 11.64
C ILE A 630 -87.65 -7.55 12.26
N VAL A 631 -88.62 -7.16 11.45
CA VAL A 631 -89.89 -6.58 11.91
C VAL A 631 -90.75 -7.72 12.44
N GLY A 632 -90.96 -7.77 13.76
CA GLY A 632 -91.93 -8.68 14.38
C GLY A 632 -93.35 -8.10 14.36
N VAL A 633 -94.37 -8.96 14.39
CA VAL A 633 -95.82 -8.67 14.27
C VAL A 633 -96.40 -7.73 15.36
N ARG A 634 -95.57 -7.17 16.28
CA ARG A 634 -95.98 -6.17 17.27
C ARG A 634 -94.98 -5.01 17.48
N GLY A 635 -94.11 -4.72 16.50
CA GLY A 635 -93.33 -3.47 16.50
C GLY A 635 -92.22 -3.34 17.56
N ARG A 636 -91.85 -4.40 18.29
CA ARG A 636 -90.63 -4.40 19.13
C ARG A 636 -89.49 -5.15 18.46
N LEU A 637 -88.38 -4.43 18.21
CA LEU A 637 -87.10 -4.98 17.78
C LEU A 637 -86.51 -5.80 18.94
N LYS A 638 -86.30 -7.11 18.76
CA LYS A 638 -85.39 -7.89 19.61
C LYS A 638 -84.13 -8.23 18.80
N PRO A 639 -82.93 -7.81 19.26
CA PRO A 639 -81.69 -8.26 18.64
C PRO A 639 -81.46 -9.75 18.97
N LEU A 640 -81.27 -10.57 17.94
CA LEU A 640 -80.56 -11.84 18.07
C LEU A 640 -79.11 -11.58 17.66
N PRO A 641 -78.12 -11.76 18.55
CA PRO A 641 -76.72 -11.75 18.13
C PRO A 641 -76.45 -13.05 17.35
N THR A 642 -76.47 -12.97 16.02
CA THR A 642 -75.79 -13.99 15.21
C THR A 642 -74.31 -13.63 15.20
N THR A 643 -73.47 -14.47 15.79
CA THR A 643 -72.01 -14.34 15.68
C THR A 643 -71.62 -14.47 14.22
N SER A 644 -71.02 -13.43 13.65
CA SER A 644 -70.47 -13.51 12.30
C SER A 644 -69.18 -14.31 12.31
N GLN A 645 -68.76 -14.80 11.15
CA GLN A 645 -67.52 -15.54 10.99
C GLN A 645 -66.79 -15.11 9.73
N TRP A 646 -65.46 -15.06 9.81
CA TRP A 646 -64.61 -14.92 8.63
C TRP A 646 -64.61 -16.23 7.85
N VAL A 647 -64.86 -16.17 6.54
CA VAL A 647 -64.84 -17.32 5.64
C VAL A 647 -63.96 -17.03 4.45
N SER A 648 -63.18 -18.03 4.02
CA SER A 648 -62.41 -17.96 2.78
C SER A 648 -63.23 -18.55 1.62
N SER A 649 -63.21 -17.90 0.46
CA SER A 649 -63.71 -18.46 -0.81
C SER A 649 -62.64 -19.30 -1.53
N SER A 650 -61.40 -19.29 -1.05
CA SER A 650 -60.28 -20.06 -1.58
C SER A 650 -60.02 -21.30 -0.72
N THR A 651 -59.93 -22.47 -1.35
CA THR A 651 -59.53 -23.72 -0.67
C THR A 651 -58.06 -23.71 -0.23
N ASP A 652 -57.23 -22.86 -0.85
CA ASP A 652 -55.81 -22.70 -0.52
C ASP A 652 -55.56 -22.01 0.84
N ILE A 653 -56.60 -21.43 1.45
CA ILE A 653 -56.49 -20.71 2.74
C ILE A 653 -57.44 -21.34 3.76
N ASN A 654 -56.87 -22.09 4.71
CA ASN A 654 -57.58 -22.55 5.89
C ASN A 654 -57.74 -21.39 6.89
N ILE A 655 -58.84 -20.65 6.78
CA ILE A 655 -59.09 -19.44 7.58
C ILE A 655 -59.10 -19.70 9.09
N SER A 656 -59.52 -20.90 9.53
CA SER A 656 -59.58 -21.23 10.96
C SER A 656 -58.18 -21.35 11.57
N GLU A 657 -57.25 -21.97 10.84
CA GLU A 657 -55.85 -22.12 11.22
C GLU A 657 -55.12 -20.76 11.18
N VAL A 658 -55.34 -19.98 10.12
CA VAL A 658 -54.79 -18.63 9.99
C VAL A 658 -55.22 -17.76 11.17
N LEU A 659 -56.51 -17.69 11.49
CA LEU A 659 -57.00 -16.90 12.62
C LEU A 659 -56.42 -17.39 13.96
N GLY A 660 -56.20 -18.71 14.11
CA GLY A 660 -55.51 -19.27 15.28
C GLY A 660 -54.11 -18.71 15.43
N LYS A 661 -53.33 -18.69 14.34
CA LYS A 661 -51.96 -18.15 14.32
C LYS A 661 -51.89 -16.63 14.48
N LEU A 662 -52.85 -15.88 13.93
CA LEU A 662 -52.89 -14.42 14.03
C LEU A 662 -53.08 -13.92 15.48
N LYS A 663 -53.76 -14.70 16.33
CA LYS A 663 -53.94 -14.37 17.76
C LYS A 663 -52.63 -14.34 18.53
N ASP A 664 -51.68 -15.20 18.15
CA ASP A 664 -50.38 -15.33 18.81
C ASP A 664 -49.34 -14.31 18.29
N LEU A 665 -49.66 -13.58 17.21
CA LEU A 665 -48.77 -12.56 16.67
C LEU A 665 -48.73 -11.31 17.55
N PRO A 666 -47.57 -10.64 17.67
CA PRO A 666 -47.47 -9.33 18.32
C PRO A 666 -48.39 -8.30 17.65
N ARG A 667 -48.81 -7.28 18.42
CA ARG A 667 -49.61 -6.18 17.86
C ARG A 667 -48.80 -5.39 16.85
N LEU A 668 -49.30 -5.29 15.62
CA LEU A 668 -48.63 -4.56 14.54
C LEU A 668 -48.41 -3.09 14.90
N SER A 669 -49.39 -2.44 15.56
CA SER A 669 -49.28 -1.04 15.99
C SER A 669 -48.05 -0.82 16.88
N ASN A 670 -47.79 -1.71 17.83
CA ASN A 670 -46.67 -1.57 18.77
C ASN A 670 -45.32 -1.80 18.05
N LEU A 671 -45.26 -2.81 17.17
CA LEU A 671 -44.05 -3.06 16.37
C LEU A 671 -43.74 -1.89 15.44
N PHE A 672 -44.76 -1.35 14.78
CA PHE A 672 -44.65 -0.19 13.92
C PHE A 672 -44.27 1.06 14.71
N ASP A 673 -44.95 1.37 15.81
CA ASP A 673 -44.70 2.58 16.61
C ASP A 673 -43.28 2.60 17.16
N ASN A 674 -42.77 1.46 17.65
CA ASN A 674 -41.39 1.34 18.09
C ASN A 674 -40.41 1.57 16.93
N ALA A 675 -40.60 0.86 15.81
CA ALA A 675 -39.70 0.97 14.67
C ALA A 675 -39.74 2.37 14.02
N PHE A 676 -40.91 2.98 13.92
CA PHE A 676 -41.09 4.33 13.38
C PHE A 676 -40.48 5.38 14.31
N THR A 677 -40.66 5.24 15.64
CA THR A 677 -40.01 6.13 16.61
C THR A 677 -38.49 6.05 16.53
N ASP A 678 -37.93 4.83 16.46
CA ASP A 678 -36.49 4.62 16.32
C ASP A 678 -35.98 5.20 15.00
N PHE A 679 -36.71 4.99 13.90
CA PHE A 679 -36.40 5.55 12.59
C PHE A 679 -36.44 7.09 12.60
N CYS A 680 -37.46 7.71 13.20
CA CYS A 680 -37.54 9.16 13.35
C CYS A 680 -36.34 9.70 14.14
N ALA A 681 -36.02 9.09 15.28
CA ALA A 681 -34.89 9.51 16.11
C ALA A 681 -33.55 9.39 15.36
N GLN A 682 -33.34 8.30 14.62
CA GLN A 682 -32.14 8.11 13.80
C GLN A 682 -32.07 9.10 12.64
N SER A 683 -33.19 9.37 11.98
CA SER A 683 -33.29 10.32 10.87
C SER A 683 -33.07 11.77 11.32
N GLU A 684 -33.67 12.19 12.43
CA GLU A 684 -33.46 13.50 13.06
C GLU A 684 -31.98 13.67 13.45
N LYS A 685 -31.39 12.69 14.13
CA LYS A 685 -29.97 12.71 14.49
C LYS A 685 -29.05 12.77 13.27
N SER A 686 -29.40 12.04 12.21
CA SER A 686 -28.65 12.02 10.95
C SER A 686 -28.69 13.37 10.25
N SER A 687 -29.88 13.95 10.08
CA SER A 687 -30.05 15.25 9.42
C SER A 687 -29.40 16.37 10.23
N ALA A 688 -29.48 16.34 11.56
CA ALA A 688 -28.74 17.28 12.43
C ALA A 688 -27.21 17.15 12.25
N THR A 689 -26.72 15.92 12.14
CA THR A 689 -25.30 15.63 11.86
C THR A 689 -24.90 16.16 10.48
N GLN A 690 -25.77 16.06 9.49
CA GLN A 690 -25.54 16.61 8.15
C GLN A 690 -25.42 18.14 8.17
N VAL A 691 -26.29 18.85 8.90
CA VAL A 691 -26.17 20.31 9.07
C VAL A 691 -24.82 20.67 9.67
N LYS A 692 -24.43 20.04 10.78
CA LYS A 692 -23.12 20.26 11.43
C LYS A 692 -21.96 19.96 10.48
N HIS A 693 -22.07 18.90 9.68
CA HIS A 693 -21.08 18.55 8.67
C HIS A 693 -20.95 19.64 7.61
N LEU A 694 -22.07 20.11 7.05
CA LEU A 694 -22.08 21.15 6.03
C LEU A 694 -21.48 22.46 6.55
N ILE A 695 -21.82 22.89 7.77
CA ILE A 695 -21.21 24.08 8.39
C ILE A 695 -19.70 23.89 8.53
N SER A 696 -19.24 22.73 9.02
CA SER A 696 -17.81 22.45 9.19
C SER A 696 -17.00 22.45 7.89
N LYS A 697 -17.67 22.30 6.74
CA LYS A 697 -17.07 22.26 5.40
C LYS A 697 -17.03 23.63 4.71
N LEU A 698 -17.66 24.65 5.28
CA LEU A 698 -17.67 25.99 4.71
C LEU A 698 -16.28 26.63 4.74
N PRO A 699 -15.99 27.58 3.82
CA PRO A 699 -14.81 28.43 3.92
C PRO A 699 -14.70 29.07 5.30
N LEU A 700 -13.48 29.26 5.80
CA LEU A 700 -13.26 29.77 7.16
C LEU A 700 -14.07 31.02 7.48
N LYS A 701 -14.09 32.00 6.55
CA LYS A 701 -14.80 33.26 6.81
C LYS A 701 -16.30 33.07 7.02
N ASP A 702 -16.91 32.14 6.30
CA ASP A 702 -18.32 31.83 6.47
C ASP A 702 -18.58 31.02 7.75
N ARG A 703 -17.65 30.13 8.15
CA ARG A 703 -17.68 29.47 9.46
C ARG A 703 -17.60 30.50 10.58
N GLU A 704 -16.70 31.47 10.49
CA GLU A 704 -16.57 32.55 11.48
C GLU A 704 -17.85 33.38 11.59
N ASN A 705 -18.52 33.69 10.48
CA ASN A 705 -19.79 34.40 10.50
C ASN A 705 -20.88 33.61 11.25
N LEU A 706 -20.97 32.30 11.01
CA LEU A 706 -21.95 31.43 11.68
C LEU A 706 -21.63 31.18 13.17
N GLU A 707 -20.35 31.17 13.53
CA GLU A 707 -19.87 30.79 14.87
C GLU A 707 -19.71 31.99 15.82
N PHE A 708 -19.28 33.14 15.29
CA PHE A 708 -19.05 34.34 16.07
C PHE A 708 -20.13 35.39 15.88
N GLY A 709 -20.79 35.46 14.72
CA GLY A 709 -21.84 36.46 14.45
C GLY A 709 -23.15 36.20 15.18
N LYS A 710 -23.94 37.25 15.36
CA LYS A 710 -25.33 37.12 15.82
C LYS A 710 -26.14 36.36 14.77
N ILE A 711 -26.89 35.33 15.16
CA ILE A 711 -27.64 34.47 14.24
C ILE A 711 -29.15 34.64 14.37
N THR A 712 -29.83 34.77 13.23
CA THR A 712 -31.31 34.74 13.12
C THR A 712 -31.69 33.69 12.09
N ILE A 713 -32.52 32.72 12.48
CA ILE A 713 -32.91 31.61 11.60
C ILE A 713 -34.31 31.87 11.05
N LEU A 714 -34.45 31.84 9.73
CA LEU A 714 -35.67 32.23 9.03
C LEU A 714 -36.11 31.12 8.06
N LYS A 715 -37.42 31.02 7.83
CA LYS A 715 -38.02 30.26 6.73
C LYS A 715 -38.69 31.21 5.74
N GLU A 716 -38.38 31.05 4.45
CA GLU A 716 -38.99 31.82 3.37
C GLU A 716 -40.27 31.16 2.86
N TRP A 717 -41.34 31.95 2.75
CA TRP A 717 -42.64 31.56 2.24
C TRP A 717 -43.01 32.43 1.05
N LYS A 718 -43.56 31.82 -0.01
CA LYS A 718 -44.20 32.52 -1.12
C LYS A 718 -45.69 32.66 -0.85
N ASN A 719 -46.19 33.87 -0.99
CA ASN A 719 -47.58 34.20 -0.75
C ASN A 719 -48.31 34.32 -2.09
N SER A 720 -49.45 33.65 -2.21
CA SER A 720 -50.40 33.83 -3.30
C SER A 720 -51.74 34.28 -2.77
N TYR A 721 -52.46 35.07 -3.55
CA TYR A 721 -53.76 35.63 -3.19
C TYR A 721 -54.82 35.13 -4.16
N GLU A 722 -55.93 34.62 -3.65
CA GLU A 722 -57.08 34.27 -4.48
C GLU A 722 -57.67 35.54 -5.11
N ALA A 723 -58.00 35.46 -6.39
CA ALA A 723 -58.37 36.61 -7.22
C ALA A 723 -59.54 37.45 -6.69
N TYR A 724 -60.44 36.86 -5.89
CA TYR A 724 -61.64 37.53 -5.38
C TYR A 724 -61.69 37.64 -3.85
N SER A 725 -61.33 36.58 -3.12
CA SER A 725 -61.39 36.57 -1.65
C SER A 725 -60.21 37.31 -1.00
N ARG A 726 -59.12 37.54 -1.76
CA ARG A 726 -57.81 38.01 -1.27
C ARG A 726 -57.28 37.19 -0.09
N THR A 727 -57.72 35.95 0.04
CA THR A 727 -57.23 35.05 1.09
C THR A 727 -55.77 34.74 0.79
N LYS A 728 -54.89 35.06 1.75
CA LYS A 728 -53.46 34.76 1.68
C LYS A 728 -53.26 33.26 1.83
N THR A 729 -52.70 32.63 0.80
CA THR A 729 -52.21 31.26 0.85
C THR A 729 -50.69 31.30 0.82
N SER A 730 -50.05 30.70 1.82
CA SER A 730 -48.58 30.68 1.92
C SER A 730 -48.09 29.28 1.60
N ARG A 731 -47.09 29.18 0.73
CA ARG A 731 -46.39 27.93 0.43
C ARG A 731 -44.90 28.12 0.68
N PRO A 732 -44.15 27.10 1.13
CA PRO A 732 -42.70 27.20 1.28
C PRO A 732 -42.05 27.67 -0.04
N ALA A 733 -41.08 28.56 0.03
CA ALA A 733 -40.44 29.11 -1.17
C ALA A 733 -39.62 28.06 -1.95
N SER A 734 -39.12 27.05 -1.24
CA SER A 734 -38.44 25.85 -1.72
C SER A 734 -39.32 24.61 -1.56
N GLU A 735 -39.21 23.64 -2.47
CA GLU A 735 -39.92 22.34 -2.36
C GLU A 735 -39.43 21.46 -1.18
N GLY A 736 -38.39 21.88 -0.45
CA GLY A 736 -37.87 21.23 0.77
C GLY A 736 -37.88 22.16 1.99
N SER A 737 -37.53 21.59 3.15
CA SER A 737 -37.41 22.28 4.45
C SER A 737 -36.15 23.15 4.55
N ASN A 738 -35.84 23.95 3.53
CA ASN A 738 -34.66 24.82 3.57
C ASN A 738 -34.84 25.91 4.63
N LEU A 739 -33.77 26.21 5.36
CA LEU A 739 -33.72 27.31 6.33
C LEU A 739 -32.64 28.31 5.93
N LEU A 740 -32.92 29.58 6.21
CA LEU A 740 -31.99 30.68 6.08
C LEU A 740 -31.38 30.97 7.44
N VAL A 741 -30.07 31.15 7.49
CA VAL A 741 -29.33 31.62 8.67
C VAL A 741 -28.73 32.97 8.32
N LYS A 742 -29.34 34.03 8.83
CA LYS A 742 -28.78 35.38 8.79
C LYS A 742 -27.75 35.50 9.88
N THR A 743 -26.62 36.13 9.56
CA THR A 743 -25.50 36.41 10.46
C THR A 743 -25.19 37.88 10.43
N GLU A 744 -24.87 38.47 11.58
CA GLU A 744 -24.39 39.84 11.72
C GLU A 744 -23.05 39.82 12.49
N VAL A 745 -21.99 40.34 11.88
CA VAL A 745 -20.64 40.45 12.49
C VAL A 745 -20.09 41.84 12.25
N ASP A 746 -19.83 42.59 13.32
CA ASP A 746 -19.37 43.99 13.25
C ASP A 746 -20.22 44.83 12.25
N GLY A 747 -21.55 44.62 12.22
CA GLY A 747 -22.49 45.27 11.30
C GLY A 747 -22.51 44.75 9.85
N ASN A 748 -21.68 43.74 9.52
CA ASN A 748 -21.72 43.08 8.21
C ASN A 748 -22.71 41.92 8.21
N ILE A 749 -23.66 41.94 7.27
CA ILE A 749 -24.75 40.97 7.20
C ILE A 749 -24.49 39.93 6.12
N ASN A 750 -24.65 38.66 6.46
CA ASN A 750 -24.57 37.55 5.51
C ASN A 750 -25.71 36.56 5.77
N THR A 751 -26.37 36.10 4.71
CA THR A 751 -27.46 35.12 4.81
C THR A 751 -27.08 33.82 4.10
N TYR A 752 -27.27 32.69 4.77
CA TYR A 752 -26.92 31.36 4.28
C TYR A 752 -28.17 30.49 4.18
N GLU A 753 -28.43 29.87 3.03
CA GLU A 753 -29.49 28.90 2.84
C GLU A 753 -28.93 27.48 3.00
N ILE A 754 -29.53 26.70 3.90
CA ILE A 754 -29.20 25.29 4.13
C ILE A 754 -30.14 24.43 3.30
N ASP A 755 -29.58 23.73 2.31
CA ASP A 755 -30.29 22.80 1.42
C ASP A 755 -29.78 21.37 1.65
N LEU A 756 -30.52 20.62 2.48
CA LEU A 756 -30.17 19.24 2.81
C LEU A 756 -30.38 18.28 1.62
N LYS A 757 -31.38 18.54 0.77
CA LYS A 757 -31.71 17.72 -0.40
C LYS A 757 -30.55 17.68 -1.38
N ASN A 758 -29.93 18.84 -1.63
CA ASN A 758 -28.78 18.98 -2.52
C ASN A 758 -27.43 18.91 -1.79
N ASN A 759 -27.44 18.68 -0.46
CA ASN A 759 -26.27 18.59 0.41
C ASN A 759 -25.33 19.81 0.33
N LYS A 760 -25.88 21.03 0.42
CA LYS A 760 -25.12 22.29 0.27
C LYS A 760 -25.62 23.39 1.21
N ILE A 761 -24.71 24.31 1.53
CA ILE A 761 -25.06 25.62 2.09
C ILE A 761 -24.69 26.67 1.05
N ILE A 762 -25.63 27.57 0.74
CA ILE A 762 -25.50 28.58 -0.31
C ILE A 762 -25.60 29.96 0.32
N LYS A 763 -24.65 30.85 0.01
CA LYS A 763 -24.74 32.24 0.44
C LYS A 763 -25.73 33.02 -0.44
N ARG A 764 -26.79 33.55 0.17
CA ARG A 764 -27.87 34.31 -0.48
C ARG A 764 -27.54 35.80 -0.48
N THR A 765 -26.85 36.26 -1.51
CA THR A 765 -26.46 37.68 -1.66
C THR A 765 -27.61 38.58 -2.11
N ASP A 766 -28.76 38.01 -2.48
CA ASP A 766 -29.96 38.71 -2.94
C ASP A 766 -30.87 39.24 -1.81
N LEU A 767 -30.70 38.76 -0.58
CA LEU A 767 -31.65 39.01 0.53
C LEU A 767 -31.33 40.23 1.40
N GLY A 768 -30.11 40.77 1.37
CA GLY A 768 -29.71 41.93 2.17
C GLY A 768 -29.99 41.75 3.68
N ASP A 769 -30.38 42.84 4.35
CA ASP A 769 -30.79 42.87 5.75
C ASP A 769 -32.26 42.46 5.91
N VAL A 770 -32.53 41.18 5.76
CA VAL A 770 -33.89 40.62 5.90
C VAL A 770 -34.25 40.41 7.36
N GLU A 771 -35.46 40.81 7.74
CA GLU A 771 -36.05 40.63 9.07
C GLU A 771 -37.29 39.73 8.99
N PRO A 772 -37.73 39.10 10.10
CA PRO A 772 -39.01 38.39 10.13
C PRO A 772 -40.16 39.32 9.73
N GLY A 773 -40.99 38.90 8.78
CA GLY A 773 -42.13 39.69 8.29
C GLY A 773 -42.47 39.53 6.81
N ASP A 774 -43.41 40.35 6.35
CA ASP A 774 -43.93 40.35 4.98
C ASP A 774 -43.15 41.31 4.05
N TYR A 775 -42.85 40.85 2.83
CA TYR A 775 -42.06 41.60 1.84
C TYR A 775 -42.74 41.67 0.45
N PRO A 776 -42.60 42.80 -0.27
CA PRO A 776 -42.01 44.08 0.20
C PRO A 776 -42.77 44.67 1.40
N THR A 777 -42.11 45.44 2.24
CA THR A 777 -42.75 46.05 3.41
C THR A 777 -43.75 47.13 2.97
N GLY A 778 -44.89 47.23 3.64
CA GLY A 778 -45.88 48.30 3.40
C GLY A 778 -46.78 48.12 2.18
N VAL A 779 -46.73 46.96 1.50
CA VAL A 779 -47.71 46.60 0.45
C VAL A 779 -48.84 45.75 1.01
N ARG A 780 -50.01 45.83 0.37
CA ARG A 780 -51.24 45.14 0.80
C ARG A 780 -51.24 43.64 0.47
N GLU A 781 -50.52 43.25 -0.57
CA GLU A 781 -50.40 41.86 -1.06
C GLU A 781 -48.91 41.50 -1.21
N PRO A 782 -48.18 41.33 -0.08
CA PRO A 782 -46.76 40.97 -0.10
C PRO A 782 -46.57 39.60 -0.74
N GLY A 783 -45.65 39.48 -1.68
CA GLY A 783 -45.39 38.26 -2.45
C GLY A 783 -44.59 37.19 -1.69
N ARG A 784 -43.92 37.56 -0.60
CA ARG A 784 -43.17 36.62 0.25
C ARG A 784 -43.20 37.01 1.72
N SER A 785 -42.91 36.06 2.60
CA SER A 785 -42.79 36.29 4.04
C SER A 785 -41.64 35.48 4.65
N PHE A 786 -41.01 36.01 5.68
CA PHE A 786 -39.96 35.35 6.45
C PHE A 786 -40.44 35.09 7.86
N GLN A 787 -40.41 33.83 8.28
CA GLN A 787 -40.82 33.41 9.61
C GLN A 787 -39.61 32.99 10.42
N GLU A 788 -39.47 33.52 11.64
CA GLU A 788 -38.39 33.11 12.53
C GLU A 788 -38.59 31.70 13.07
N VAL A 789 -37.51 30.92 13.11
CA VAL A 789 -37.49 29.54 13.60
C VAL A 789 -36.55 29.42 14.78
N VAL A 790 -37.13 29.29 15.98
CA VAL A 790 -36.37 29.05 17.23
C VAL A 790 -36.29 27.53 17.50
N PRO A 791 -35.11 26.96 17.77
CA PRO A 791 -34.95 25.53 18.06
C PRO A 791 -35.69 25.10 19.34
N SER A 792 -35.92 23.79 19.48
CA SER A 792 -36.59 23.20 20.65
C SER A 792 -35.64 22.79 21.80
N GLY A 793 -34.32 22.88 21.60
CA GLY A 793 -33.31 22.48 22.58
C GLY A 793 -33.06 23.49 23.70
N VAL A 794 -32.37 23.05 24.76
CA VAL A 794 -31.94 23.90 25.88
C VAL A 794 -30.54 24.45 25.56
N TYR A 795 -30.44 25.77 25.46
CA TYR A 795 -29.22 26.48 25.11
C TYR A 795 -28.89 27.58 26.11
N ALA A 796 -27.60 27.90 26.26
CA ALA A 796 -27.17 29.00 27.12
C ALA A 796 -27.72 30.34 26.63
N GLU A 797 -28.08 31.21 27.57
CA GLU A 797 -28.58 32.56 27.27
C GLU A 797 -27.53 33.35 26.46
N GLY A 798 -27.98 34.07 25.43
CA GLY A 798 -27.09 34.81 24.51
C GLY A 798 -26.27 33.93 23.56
N LEU A 799 -26.57 32.62 23.41
CA LEU A 799 -25.85 31.77 22.45
C LEU A 799 -25.99 32.29 21.01
N ALA A 800 -27.15 32.83 20.64
CA ALA A 800 -27.42 33.38 19.31
C ALA A 800 -26.80 34.77 19.09
N GLU A 801 -26.27 35.42 20.13
CA GLU A 801 -25.68 36.75 20.02
C GLU A 801 -24.23 36.70 19.46
N GLU A 802 -23.75 37.87 19.06
CA GLU A 802 -22.37 38.04 18.61
C GLU A 802 -21.36 37.80 19.75
N LYS A 803 -20.27 37.11 19.44
CA LYS A 803 -19.16 36.84 20.35
C LYS A 803 -17.87 37.39 19.79
N ARG A 804 -16.94 37.79 20.67
CA ARG A 804 -15.61 38.21 20.25
C ARG A 804 -14.91 37.12 19.44
N TRP A 805 -14.43 37.51 18.26
CA TRP A 805 -13.67 36.64 17.37
C TRP A 805 -12.36 36.16 18.02
N GLY A 806 -12.15 34.84 18.01
CA GLY A 806 -10.88 34.22 18.39
C GLY A 806 -9.87 34.19 17.25
N ARG A 807 -8.57 34.09 17.55
CA ARG A 807 -7.50 33.99 16.53
C ARG A 807 -7.41 32.62 15.83
N ALA A 808 -8.02 31.58 16.39
CA ALA A 808 -8.01 30.23 15.84
C ALA A 808 -9.29 29.94 15.04
N PRO A 809 -9.25 29.07 14.02
CA PRO A 809 -10.46 28.60 13.34
C PRO A 809 -11.50 28.07 14.33
N PRO A 810 -12.80 28.24 14.08
CA PRO A 810 -13.83 27.71 14.98
C PRO A 810 -13.96 26.19 14.86
N LYS A 811 -14.27 25.54 15.99
CA LYS A 811 -14.55 24.09 16.09
C LYS A 811 -15.98 23.77 15.63
N SER A 812 -16.32 24.14 14.38
CA SER A 812 -17.71 24.21 13.91
C SER A 812 -18.53 22.93 14.07
N PHE A 813 -17.97 21.75 13.75
CA PHE A 813 -18.75 20.51 13.83
C PHE A 813 -19.30 20.22 15.23
N GLY A 814 -18.49 20.46 16.26
CA GLY A 814 -18.83 20.24 17.66
C GLY A 814 -19.36 21.48 18.39
N SER A 815 -19.63 22.59 17.68
CA SER A 815 -20.00 23.85 18.33
C SER A 815 -21.46 23.88 18.79
N ALA A 816 -21.71 24.66 19.84
CA ALA A 816 -23.06 24.89 20.34
C ALA A 816 -23.93 25.68 19.33
N LYS A 817 -23.36 26.61 18.54
CA LYS A 817 -24.12 27.34 17.50
C LYS A 817 -24.49 26.43 16.33
N SER A 818 -23.60 25.54 15.90
CA SER A 818 -23.93 24.55 14.88
C SER A 818 -25.00 23.57 15.37
N ALA A 819 -25.00 23.19 16.65
CA ALA A 819 -26.09 22.42 17.25
C ALA A 819 -27.41 23.21 17.27
N TYR A 820 -27.39 24.49 17.64
CA TYR A 820 -28.55 25.38 17.63
C TYR A 820 -29.21 25.47 16.24
N ILE A 821 -28.40 25.65 15.20
CA ILE A 821 -28.86 25.69 13.81
C ILE A 821 -29.43 24.32 13.38
N ALA A 822 -28.76 23.23 13.74
CA ALA A 822 -29.21 21.88 13.42
C ALA A 822 -30.56 21.54 14.06
N ASP A 823 -30.78 21.92 15.33
CA ASP A 823 -32.04 21.67 16.02
C ASP A 823 -33.20 22.52 15.45
N ALA A 824 -32.92 23.74 15.00
CA ALA A 824 -33.91 24.57 14.32
C ALA A 824 -34.35 23.93 13.01
N MET A 825 -33.40 23.35 12.26
CA MET A 825 -33.68 22.55 11.07
C MET A 825 -34.52 21.30 11.39
N MET A 826 -34.25 20.60 12.51
CA MET A 826 -35.03 19.40 12.86
C MET A 826 -36.47 19.74 13.23
N LYS A 827 -36.67 20.84 13.96
CA LYS A 827 -38.00 21.38 14.27
C LYS A 827 -38.80 21.68 12.99
N GLU A 828 -38.13 22.23 11.98
CA GLU A 828 -38.76 22.56 10.70
C GLU A 828 -39.09 21.33 9.85
N ILE A 829 -38.17 20.35 9.78
CA ILE A 829 -38.42 19.10 9.04
C ILE A 829 -39.63 18.34 9.61
N ASN A 830 -39.77 18.32 10.94
CA ASN A 830 -40.90 17.73 11.65
C ASN A 830 -41.28 16.31 11.17
N ILE A 831 -40.28 15.42 11.02
CA ILE A 831 -40.43 14.05 10.50
C ILE A 831 -41.54 13.26 11.20
N ARG A 832 -41.75 13.51 12.50
CA ARG A 832 -42.75 12.80 13.32
C ARG A 832 -44.18 13.06 12.88
N SER A 833 -44.45 14.19 12.23
CA SER A 833 -45.78 14.52 11.68
C SER A 833 -46.25 13.57 10.57
N LEU A 834 -45.35 12.75 10.02
CA LEU A 834 -45.64 11.83 8.91
C LEU A 834 -46.12 10.46 9.36
N ARG A 835 -46.30 10.24 10.67
CA ARG A 835 -46.73 8.95 11.25
C ARG A 835 -47.99 8.40 10.59
N GLU A 836 -49.01 9.24 10.44
CA GLU A 836 -50.30 8.87 9.84
C GLU A 836 -50.15 8.38 8.39
N LEU A 837 -49.12 8.88 7.69
CA LEU A 837 -48.87 8.52 6.30
C LEU A 837 -48.11 7.18 6.17
N ALA A 838 -47.22 6.86 7.12
CA ALA A 838 -46.42 5.64 7.12
C ALA A 838 -47.18 4.40 7.62
N LEU A 839 -48.33 4.59 8.28
CA LEU A 839 -49.24 3.49 8.68
C LEU A 839 -49.86 2.75 7.48
N GLY A 840 -49.94 3.40 6.32
CA GLY A 840 -50.46 2.81 5.07
C GLY A 840 -51.99 2.70 5.05
N SER A 841 -52.58 2.82 3.86
CA SER A 841 -54.00 2.51 3.64
C SER A 841 -54.17 1.01 3.39
N THR A 842 -55.05 0.37 4.15
CA THR A 842 -55.54 -0.99 3.85
C THR A 842 -56.60 -0.91 2.74
N THR A 843 -57.15 -2.06 2.30
CA THR A 843 -58.28 -2.08 1.33
C THR A 843 -59.48 -1.22 1.79
N PHE A 844 -59.51 -0.79 3.05
CA PHE A 844 -60.47 0.13 3.63
C PHE A 844 -60.34 1.60 3.13
N ASP A 845 -59.20 2.03 2.54
CA ASP A 845 -58.89 3.47 2.36
C ASP A 845 -58.28 3.90 0.99
N THR A 846 -58.84 3.52 -0.17
CA THR A 846 -58.64 4.14 -1.54
C THR A 846 -57.52 3.66 -2.49
N GLU A 847 -57.63 4.06 -3.78
CA GLU A 847 -56.93 3.53 -5.00
C GLU A 847 -55.58 4.17 -5.39
N VAL A 848 -55.08 5.19 -4.69
CA VAL A 848 -53.66 5.59 -4.82
C VAL A 848 -53.08 5.64 -3.41
N PRO A 849 -52.10 4.78 -3.06
CA PRO A 849 -51.71 4.68 -1.68
C PRO A 849 -50.98 5.95 -1.23
N PHE A 850 -51.62 6.71 -0.34
CA PHE A 850 -51.12 7.98 0.18
C PHE A 850 -49.76 7.83 0.88
N TYR A 851 -49.44 6.63 1.40
CA TYR A 851 -48.10 6.29 1.92
C TYR A 851 -46.98 6.42 0.87
N LYS A 852 -47.26 6.25 -0.43
CA LYS A 852 -46.26 6.47 -1.49
C LYS A 852 -45.83 7.93 -1.57
N LYS A 853 -46.71 8.88 -1.26
CA LYS A 853 -46.36 10.32 -1.20
C LYS A 853 -45.48 10.64 0.00
N ALA A 854 -45.71 9.98 1.14
CA ALA A 854 -44.87 10.11 2.32
C ALA A 854 -43.53 9.39 2.20
N HIS A 855 -43.52 8.22 1.57
CA HIS A 855 -42.31 7.53 1.17
C HIS A 855 -41.47 8.43 0.25
N GLU A 856 -42.07 9.07 -0.76
CA GLU A 856 -41.39 10.07 -1.60
C GLU A 856 -40.90 11.31 -0.82
N PHE A 857 -41.68 11.81 0.16
CA PHE A 857 -41.23 12.88 1.06
C PHE A 857 -39.98 12.48 1.85
N MET A 858 -39.98 11.29 2.45
CA MET A 858 -38.83 10.76 3.20
C MET A 858 -37.64 10.45 2.31
N LEU A 859 -37.86 9.91 1.10
CA LEU A 859 -36.82 9.70 0.10
C LEU A 859 -36.20 11.02 -0.39
N ASN A 860 -36.95 12.12 -0.41
CA ASN A 860 -36.45 13.44 -0.78
C ASN A 860 -35.61 14.09 0.32
N LEU A 861 -35.65 13.59 1.56
CA LEU A 861 -34.74 13.96 2.64
C LEU A 861 -33.41 13.21 2.57
N ILE A 862 -33.31 12.14 1.75
CA ILE A 862 -32.08 11.37 1.53
C ILE A 862 -31.32 11.96 0.34
N PRO A 863 -30.17 12.61 0.54
CA PRO A 863 -29.39 13.15 -0.56
C PRO A 863 -28.78 12.01 -1.39
N LEU A 864 -28.59 12.23 -2.70
CA LEU A 864 -28.03 11.25 -3.67
C LEU A 864 -28.88 9.97 -3.91
N ARG A 865 -30.22 10.07 -3.75
CA ARG A 865 -31.23 9.03 -4.02
C ARG A 865 -30.97 8.15 -5.27
N SER A 866 -30.49 8.71 -6.37
CA SER A 866 -30.26 7.99 -7.64
C SER A 866 -29.16 6.94 -7.53
N ALA A 867 -28.06 7.25 -6.83
CA ALA A 867 -26.92 6.34 -6.67
C ALA A 867 -27.33 5.08 -5.87
N ILE A 868 -28.00 5.26 -4.73
CA ILE A 868 -28.48 4.17 -3.86
C ILE A 868 -29.44 3.25 -4.63
N LYS A 869 -30.37 3.83 -5.40
CA LYS A 869 -31.34 3.10 -6.22
C LYS A 869 -30.67 2.28 -7.33
N ASN A 870 -29.62 2.80 -7.97
CA ASN A 870 -28.89 2.10 -9.03
C ASN A 870 -28.09 0.91 -8.49
N PHE A 871 -27.50 1.01 -7.29
CA PHE A 871 -26.81 -0.12 -6.63
C PHE A 871 -27.76 -1.19 -6.12
N ALA A 872 -28.87 -0.82 -5.50
CA ALA A 872 -29.89 -1.76 -5.04
C ALA A 872 -30.49 -2.59 -6.19
N ASN A 873 -30.54 -2.03 -7.40
CA ASN A 873 -31.10 -2.66 -8.59
C ASN A 873 -30.07 -3.44 -9.44
N GLY A 874 -28.80 -3.55 -9.01
CA GLY A 874 -27.77 -4.27 -9.76
C GLY A 874 -27.28 -3.57 -11.03
N ASN A 875 -27.60 -2.29 -11.22
CA ASN A 875 -27.18 -1.47 -12.36
C ASN A 875 -25.75 -0.94 -12.15
N ILE A 876 -24.78 -1.86 -12.22
CA ILE A 876 -23.36 -1.61 -11.91
C ILE A 876 -22.74 -0.55 -12.85
N GLY A 877 -23.14 -0.51 -14.13
CA GLY A 877 -22.58 0.42 -15.13
C GLY A 877 -22.95 1.89 -14.93
N GLU A 878 -24.16 2.18 -14.45
CA GLU A 878 -24.60 3.54 -14.11
C GLU A 878 -24.23 3.93 -12.66
N GLY A 879 -24.13 2.96 -11.76
CA GLY A 879 -23.72 3.20 -10.37
C GLY A 879 -22.24 3.57 -10.20
N ILE A 880 -21.32 3.06 -11.04
CA ILE A 880 -19.87 3.30 -10.89
C ILE A 880 -19.47 4.77 -11.09
N ILE A 881 -20.18 5.53 -11.93
CA ILE A 881 -19.88 6.96 -12.17
C ILE A 881 -20.34 7.83 -10.99
N ASP A 882 -21.40 7.43 -10.29
CA ASP A 882 -21.93 8.09 -9.10
C ASP A 882 -21.21 7.68 -7.79
N LEU A 883 -20.32 6.68 -7.84
CA LEU A 883 -19.73 6.03 -6.67
C LEU A 883 -18.26 6.41 -6.44
N THR A 884 -18.03 7.54 -5.78
CA THR A 884 -16.73 7.75 -5.12
C THR A 884 -16.88 7.99 -3.63
N LEU A 885 -17.89 8.74 -3.17
CA LEU A 885 -18.14 9.02 -1.75
C LEU A 885 -19.63 9.19 -1.46
N ASP A 886 -20.08 8.81 -0.25
CA ASP A 886 -21.41 9.17 0.24
C ASP A 886 -21.50 10.66 0.61
N VAL A 887 -22.69 11.11 1.03
CA VAL A 887 -23.01 12.49 1.45
C VAL A 887 -22.05 13.02 2.52
N PHE A 888 -21.51 12.14 3.34
CA PHE A 888 -20.61 12.46 4.43
C PHE A 888 -19.13 12.32 4.06
N GLY A 889 -18.80 11.87 2.85
CA GLY A 889 -17.42 11.72 2.40
C GLY A 889 -16.80 10.35 2.69
N PHE A 890 -17.59 9.30 2.94
CA PHE A 890 -17.09 7.92 3.05
C PHE A 890 -17.07 7.19 1.72
N VAL A 891 -16.01 6.42 1.47
CA VAL A 891 -15.92 5.53 0.30
C VAL A 891 -16.91 4.37 0.48
N VAL A 892 -17.81 4.21 -0.50
CA VAL A 892 -18.70 3.04 -0.57
C VAL A 892 -17.92 1.92 -1.24
N GLY A 893 -17.58 0.87 -0.50
CA GLY A 893 -16.65 -0.16 -0.95
C GLY A 893 -17.16 -0.98 -2.12
N LEU A 894 -16.41 -1.00 -3.23
CA LEU A 894 -16.43 -2.06 -4.25
C LEU A 894 -15.46 -3.20 -3.87
N GLY A 895 -15.46 -3.61 -2.61
CA GLY A 895 -14.57 -4.65 -2.11
C GLY A 895 -15.11 -6.05 -2.38
N ALA A 896 -14.49 -6.79 -3.31
CA ALA A 896 -14.37 -8.26 -3.41
C ALA A 896 -15.57 -9.20 -3.08
N ALA A 897 -16.82 -8.72 -3.00
CA ALA A 897 -18.01 -9.57 -2.88
C ALA A 897 -18.59 -9.98 -4.26
N ALA A 898 -18.02 -9.49 -5.37
CA ALA A 898 -18.55 -9.72 -6.71
C ALA A 898 -18.31 -11.15 -7.28
N LYS A 899 -17.63 -12.05 -6.55
CA LYS A 899 -17.46 -13.47 -6.95
C LYS A 899 -18.30 -14.47 -6.15
N GLY A 900 -19.40 -14.02 -5.53
CA GLY A 900 -20.29 -14.88 -4.72
C GLY A 900 -21.78 -14.58 -4.86
N ALA A 901 -22.28 -14.34 -6.06
CA ALA A 901 -23.71 -14.08 -6.31
C ALA A 901 -24.58 -15.36 -6.27
N LYS A 902 -24.49 -16.15 -5.19
CA LYS A 902 -25.37 -17.31 -4.93
C LYS A 902 -26.06 -17.29 -3.56
N ALA A 903 -25.98 -16.18 -2.82
CA ALA A 903 -26.67 -16.02 -1.53
C ALA A 903 -27.93 -15.11 -1.58
N LEU A 904 -28.44 -14.80 -2.78
CA LEU A 904 -29.62 -13.94 -2.97
C LEU A 904 -30.91 -14.72 -3.34
N GLN A 905 -30.91 -16.05 -3.25
CA GLN A 905 -32.08 -16.88 -3.59
C GLN A 905 -32.74 -17.64 -2.42
N ALA A 906 -32.35 -17.39 -1.16
CA ALA A 906 -33.09 -17.90 -0.01
C ALA A 906 -33.75 -16.73 0.73
N GLY A 907 -35.04 -16.54 0.50
CA GLY A 907 -35.83 -15.42 1.00
C GLY A 907 -35.80 -15.29 2.52
N VAL A 908 -35.19 -14.21 3.01
CA VAL A 908 -35.41 -13.64 4.34
C VAL A 908 -35.44 -12.13 4.17
N SER A 909 -36.59 -11.50 4.42
CA SER A 909 -36.79 -10.06 4.25
C SER A 909 -36.16 -9.24 5.39
N ALA A 910 -36.05 -7.93 5.15
CA ALA A 910 -35.05 -7.04 5.72
C ALA A 910 -35.24 -6.66 7.20
N PHE A 911 -36.36 -6.93 7.87
CA PHE A 911 -36.61 -6.36 9.20
C PHE A 911 -36.01 -7.18 10.36
N GLY A 912 -35.74 -8.47 10.15
CA GLY A 912 -35.12 -9.35 11.16
C GLY A 912 -33.60 -9.58 11.02
N LYS A 913 -32.98 -9.07 9.95
CA LYS A 913 -31.55 -9.28 9.61
C LYS A 913 -30.82 -7.99 9.20
N LEU A 914 -31.27 -6.82 9.66
CA LEU A 914 -30.53 -5.55 9.46
C LEU A 914 -29.32 -5.38 10.40
N ALA A 915 -28.62 -6.48 10.69
CA ALA A 915 -27.25 -6.41 11.16
C ALA A 915 -26.32 -6.33 9.92
N HIS A 916 -26.03 -5.09 9.52
CA HIS A 916 -24.81 -4.70 8.78
C HIS A 916 -24.75 -5.05 7.27
N GLY A 917 -25.71 -4.55 6.48
CA GLY A 917 -25.79 -4.76 5.03
C GLY A 917 -24.89 -3.89 4.13
N ALA A 918 -24.16 -2.91 4.66
CA ALA A 918 -23.12 -2.21 3.91
C ALA A 918 -21.98 -1.85 4.87
N LYS A 919 -20.91 -2.65 4.89
CA LYS A 919 -19.66 -2.25 5.55
C LYS A 919 -19.13 -1.02 4.82
N ILE A 920 -19.43 0.17 5.36
CA ILE A 920 -18.73 1.39 5.00
C ILE A 920 -17.30 1.17 5.46
N VAL A 921 -16.45 0.79 4.51
CA VAL A 921 -15.04 0.39 4.68
C VAL A 921 -14.87 -0.93 5.44
N GLY A 922 -14.20 -1.91 4.81
CA GLY A 922 -14.04 -3.28 5.30
C GLY A 922 -13.24 -3.43 6.61
N ARG A 923 -12.74 -2.34 7.18
CA ARG A 923 -11.83 -2.32 8.33
C ARG A 923 -12.50 -2.21 9.70
N ALA A 924 -13.80 -1.86 9.78
CA ALA A 924 -14.48 -1.68 11.07
C ALA A 924 -14.52 -2.95 11.94
N ALA A 925 -14.48 -4.14 11.33
CA ALA A 925 -14.45 -5.41 12.03
C ALA A 925 -13.06 -5.78 12.60
N ILE A 926 -11.97 -5.18 12.09
CA ILE A 926 -10.57 -5.45 12.49
C ILE A 926 -10.07 -4.34 13.44
N GLY A 927 -10.98 -3.51 14.00
CA GLY A 927 -10.67 -2.45 14.96
C GLY A 927 -9.90 -1.22 14.40
N SER A 928 -9.19 -1.36 13.29
CA SER A 928 -8.11 -0.45 12.85
C SER A 928 -8.51 0.90 12.25
N LEU A 929 -9.78 1.33 12.32
CA LEU A 929 -10.21 2.68 11.94
C LEU A 929 -10.66 3.53 13.14
N ASN A 930 -10.64 2.97 14.35
CA ASN A 930 -10.75 3.77 15.56
C ASN A 930 -9.33 4.13 16.02
N PRO A 931 -8.84 5.37 15.92
CA PRO A 931 -7.51 5.73 16.39
C PRO A 931 -7.30 5.57 17.90
N LEU A 932 -8.33 5.20 18.69
CA LEU A 932 -8.14 4.66 20.04
C LEU A 932 -7.62 3.21 20.04
N SER A 933 -7.96 2.39 19.03
CA SER A 933 -7.46 1.01 18.92
C SER A 933 -5.97 0.94 18.58
N GLY A 934 -5.42 1.99 17.93
CA GLY A 934 -3.99 2.09 17.65
C GLY A 934 -3.14 2.12 18.92
N ILE A 935 -3.71 2.48 20.08
CA ILE A 935 -3.05 2.41 21.38
C ILE A 935 -3.27 1.02 22.00
N ASP A 936 -4.45 0.43 21.90
CA ASP A 936 -4.77 -0.91 22.45
C ASP A 936 -4.08 -2.07 21.70
N ASP A 937 -3.93 -1.99 20.37
CA ASP A 937 -3.21 -3.00 19.57
C ASP A 937 -1.70 -2.85 19.74
N LEU A 938 -1.22 -1.61 19.87
CA LEU A 938 0.16 -1.36 20.28
C LEU A 938 0.37 -1.85 21.73
N ALA A 939 -0.59 -1.66 22.64
CA ALA A 939 -0.53 -2.14 24.01
C ALA A 939 -0.64 -3.67 24.13
N ARG A 940 -1.44 -4.35 23.29
CA ARG A 940 -1.46 -5.83 23.21
C ARG A 940 -0.15 -6.38 22.64
N GLY A 941 0.41 -5.71 21.64
CA GLY A 941 1.76 -5.98 21.14
C GLY A 941 2.84 -5.69 22.18
N VAL A 942 2.64 -4.70 23.06
CA VAL A 942 3.59 -4.27 24.10
C VAL A 942 3.46 -5.09 25.39
N ALA A 943 2.29 -5.60 25.75
CA ALA A 943 2.06 -6.32 27.01
C ALA A 943 2.74 -7.71 27.01
N ASN A 944 2.76 -8.41 25.88
CA ASN A 944 3.53 -9.65 25.73
C ASN A 944 4.99 -9.43 25.28
N THR A 945 5.37 -8.19 24.99
CA THR A 945 6.67 -7.82 24.42
C THR A 945 7.28 -6.59 25.13
N GLY A 946 7.10 -6.52 26.46
CA GLY A 946 7.33 -5.34 27.32
C GLY A 946 8.77 -4.84 27.46
N ARG A 947 9.68 -5.20 26.56
CA ARG A 947 11.05 -4.65 26.49
C ARG A 947 11.46 -4.14 25.11
N LYS A 948 10.64 -4.33 24.06
CA LYS A 948 11.04 -4.03 22.67
C LYS A 948 10.50 -2.71 22.06
N ALA A 949 9.68 -1.95 22.79
CA ALA A 949 8.94 -0.80 22.23
C ALA A 949 9.81 0.43 21.88
N VAL A 950 11.00 0.57 22.48
CA VAL A 950 11.98 1.64 22.12
C VAL A 950 12.95 1.18 21.02
N THR A 951 12.99 -0.11 20.73
CA THR A 951 13.89 -0.73 19.74
C THR A 951 13.34 -0.73 18.31
N THR A 952 12.02 -0.70 18.10
CA THR A 952 11.46 -0.79 16.73
C THR A 952 11.65 0.49 15.89
N ALA A 953 11.71 1.66 16.54
CA ALA A 953 12.17 2.90 15.89
C ALA A 953 13.65 2.86 15.50
N ARG A 954 14.43 1.91 16.04
CA ARG A 954 15.88 1.75 15.84
C ARG A 954 16.25 0.57 14.93
N ASN A 955 15.42 -0.47 14.85
CA ASN A 955 15.59 -1.62 13.95
C ASN A 955 15.14 -1.37 12.50
N GLY A 956 14.71 -0.14 12.20
CA GLY A 956 14.40 0.33 10.85
C GLY A 956 15.59 0.36 9.89
N LEU A 957 16.78 -0.07 10.30
CA LEU A 957 17.98 -0.16 9.45
C LEU A 957 18.26 -1.57 8.91
N THR A 958 17.78 -2.63 9.57
CA THR A 958 18.02 -4.03 9.14
C THR A 958 16.83 -4.65 8.40
N THR A 959 15.64 -4.08 8.56
CA THR A 959 14.38 -4.68 8.09
C THR A 959 13.72 -3.86 6.99
N VAL A 960 14.50 -3.17 6.16
CA VAL A 960 13.93 -2.20 5.19
C VAL A 960 13.23 -2.89 4.01
N GLN A 961 13.32 -4.22 3.83
CA GLN A 961 12.65 -4.89 2.71
C GLN A 961 12.11 -6.31 3.00
N ASN A 962 12.17 -6.79 4.24
CA ASN A 962 12.18 -8.23 4.47
C ASN A 962 10.85 -8.96 4.56
N VAL A 963 9.69 -8.30 4.49
CA VAL A 963 8.47 -9.11 4.50
C VAL A 963 8.39 -9.85 3.16
N PHE A 964 8.65 -9.22 1.99
CA PHE A 964 8.77 -9.93 0.69
C PHE A 964 9.44 -9.13 -0.48
N GLY A 965 10.24 -8.07 -0.21
CA GLY A 965 10.73 -7.12 -1.22
C GLY A 965 12.19 -7.30 -1.68
N LYS A 966 12.36 -7.31 -3.02
CA LYS A 966 13.52 -7.12 -3.93
C LYS A 966 14.98 -7.49 -3.58
N ILE A 967 15.50 -7.47 -2.35
CA ILE A 967 16.90 -7.83 -2.08
C ILE A 967 17.02 -8.76 -0.88
N ASP A 968 17.76 -9.83 -1.09
CA ASP A 968 18.16 -10.76 -0.05
C ASP A 968 19.41 -10.23 0.69
N PRO A 969 19.29 -9.77 1.94
CA PRO A 969 20.44 -9.36 2.72
C PRO A 969 21.46 -10.50 2.90
N VAL A 970 21.02 -11.77 2.86
CA VAL A 970 21.91 -12.94 2.97
C VAL A 970 22.76 -13.14 1.72
N ALA A 971 22.21 -12.97 0.52
CA ALA A 971 23.01 -12.93 -0.71
C ALA A 971 24.00 -11.74 -0.69
N LEU A 972 23.58 -10.59 -0.18
CA LEU A 972 24.42 -9.39 -0.16
C LEU A 972 25.61 -9.53 0.80
N VAL A 973 25.42 -10.10 1.99
CA VAL A 973 26.53 -10.38 2.94
C VAL A 973 27.43 -11.51 2.48
N LYS A 974 27.03 -12.34 1.51
CA LYS A 974 27.93 -13.34 0.90
C LYS A 974 28.99 -12.69 0.00
N THR A 975 28.74 -11.49 -0.52
CA THR A 975 29.70 -10.73 -1.32
C THR A 975 30.91 -10.25 -0.49
N PRO A 976 32.15 -10.37 -0.98
CA PRO A 976 33.33 -9.83 -0.31
C PRO A 976 33.23 -8.33 0.01
N GLY A 977 33.76 -7.92 1.16
CA GLY A 977 33.74 -6.51 1.59
C GLY A 977 32.37 -6.02 2.07
N ILE A 978 31.37 -6.90 2.16
CA ILE A 978 30.06 -6.62 2.76
C ILE A 978 29.92 -7.48 4.01
N ALA A 979 29.44 -6.88 5.10
CA ALA A 979 29.19 -7.57 6.35
C ALA A 979 27.90 -7.05 7.00
N GLU A 980 27.18 -7.96 7.65
CA GLU A 980 26.25 -7.60 8.70
C GLU A 980 27.04 -7.25 9.96
N GLY A 981 26.58 -6.29 10.73
CA GLY A 981 27.18 -5.95 12.01
C GLY A 981 26.27 -5.03 12.80
N VAL A 982 26.75 -4.57 13.95
CA VAL A 982 25.97 -3.68 14.83
C VAL A 982 26.62 -2.31 14.96
N ILE A 983 25.77 -1.29 15.06
CA ILE A 983 26.16 0.08 15.46
C ILE A 983 25.45 0.45 16.76
N LYS A 984 26.09 1.31 17.56
CA LYS A 984 25.45 1.94 18.73
C LYS A 984 25.22 3.43 18.43
N PRO A 985 24.01 3.82 18.00
CA PRO A 985 23.74 5.23 17.71
C PRO A 985 23.94 6.11 18.95
N ALA A 986 24.40 7.35 18.76
CA ALA A 986 24.43 8.34 19.84
C ALA A 986 23.00 8.51 20.39
N ASN A 987 22.82 8.27 21.69
CA ASN A 987 21.55 8.24 22.42
C ASN A 987 20.75 6.93 22.36
N ALA A 988 21.31 5.83 21.83
CA ALA A 988 20.65 4.53 21.81
C ALA A 988 20.86 3.68 23.07
N LEU A 989 19.76 3.07 23.55
CA LEU A 989 19.75 2.11 24.66
C LEU A 989 20.22 0.72 24.23
N GLU A 990 20.09 0.39 22.94
CA GLU A 990 20.43 -0.93 22.38
C GLU A 990 21.16 -0.77 21.03
N ASP A 991 21.87 -1.83 20.65
CA ASP A 991 22.63 -1.95 19.41
C ASP A 991 21.69 -2.17 18.21
N VAL A 992 22.02 -1.58 17.05
CA VAL A 992 21.24 -1.69 15.80
C VAL A 992 22.01 -2.51 14.79
N ALA A 993 21.41 -3.59 14.29
CA ALA A 993 21.99 -4.37 13.20
C ALA A 993 21.87 -3.61 11.87
N ILE A 994 22.92 -3.64 11.06
CA ILE A 994 23.01 -3.00 9.74
C ILE A 994 23.91 -3.83 8.81
N VAL A 995 23.57 -3.87 7.51
CA VAL A 995 24.45 -4.38 6.47
C VAL A 995 25.29 -3.22 5.90
N ALA A 996 26.60 -3.37 5.94
CA ALA A 996 27.55 -2.33 5.55
C ALA A 996 28.58 -2.85 4.54
N ARG A 997 29.09 -1.94 3.70
CA ARG A 997 30.22 -2.17 2.79
C ARG A 997 31.44 -1.44 3.30
N LEU A 998 32.59 -2.11 3.21
CA LEU A 998 33.88 -1.51 3.47
C LEU A 998 34.31 -0.70 2.23
N ASP A 999 34.55 0.60 2.42
CA ASP A 999 35.26 1.42 1.45
C ASP A 999 36.74 1.07 1.50
N GLU A 1000 37.25 0.42 0.45
CA GLU A 1000 38.64 -0.07 0.40
C GLU A 1000 39.67 1.06 0.38
N GLY A 1001 39.30 2.27 -0.07
CA GLY A 1001 40.21 3.42 -0.12
C GLY A 1001 40.40 4.10 1.24
N THR A 1002 39.33 4.23 2.02
CA THR A 1002 39.36 4.91 3.33
C THR A 1002 39.40 3.95 4.51
N GLY A 1003 39.03 2.68 4.30
CA GLY A 1003 38.96 1.68 5.35
C GLY A 1003 37.73 1.78 6.27
N ASN A 1004 36.76 2.62 5.91
CA ASN A 1004 35.55 2.86 6.69
C ASN A 1004 34.37 2.01 6.20
N TRP A 1005 33.46 1.68 7.12
CA TRP A 1005 32.22 1.00 6.79
C TRP A 1005 31.11 2.02 6.49
N HIS A 1006 30.35 1.78 5.43
CA HIS A 1006 29.20 2.59 5.03
C HIS A 1006 27.97 1.70 4.87
N ALA A 1007 26.79 2.24 5.16
CA ALA A 1007 25.54 1.51 4.93
C ALA A 1007 25.39 1.16 3.44
N ILE A 1008 24.78 0.02 3.12
CA ILE A 1008 24.50 -0.33 1.71
C ILE A 1008 23.05 -0.05 1.39
N ASN A 1009 22.81 0.65 0.29
CA ASN A 1009 21.47 0.84 -0.22
C ASN A 1009 21.06 -0.49 -0.86
N PRO A 1010 20.05 -1.20 -0.33
CA PRO A 1010 19.70 -2.52 -0.84
C PRO A 1010 19.31 -2.44 -2.31
N ALA A 1011 18.62 -1.38 -2.75
CA ALA A 1011 18.15 -1.23 -4.13
C ALA A 1011 19.29 -1.05 -5.15
N THR A 1012 20.33 -0.30 -4.80
CA THR A 1012 21.44 0.03 -5.72
C THR A 1012 22.72 -0.78 -5.46
N ARG A 1013 22.80 -1.48 -4.31
CA ARG A 1013 24.00 -2.15 -3.78
C ARG A 1013 25.22 -1.24 -3.59
N GLN A 1014 25.03 0.07 -3.67
CA GLN A 1014 26.07 1.06 -3.49
C GLN A 1014 26.18 1.46 -2.01
N PRO A 1015 27.40 1.75 -1.53
CA PRO A 1015 27.58 2.36 -0.21
C PRO A 1015 26.97 3.76 -0.19
N TYR A 1016 26.34 4.12 0.92
CA TYR A 1016 25.76 5.44 1.13
C TYR A 1016 25.98 5.96 2.56
N GLY A 1017 25.80 7.27 2.71
CA GLY A 1017 25.84 7.94 4.01
C GLY A 1017 27.25 8.13 4.56
N PRO A 1018 27.34 8.78 5.74
CA PRO A 1018 28.61 8.97 6.43
C PRO A 1018 29.19 7.62 6.90
N ALA A 1019 30.49 7.60 7.18
CA ALA A 1019 31.13 6.45 7.79
C ALA A 1019 30.44 6.06 9.12
N LEU A 1020 30.16 4.76 9.26
CA LEU A 1020 29.53 4.17 10.44
C LEU A 1020 30.55 4.13 11.59
N LYS A 1021 30.36 5.01 12.57
CA LYS A 1021 31.17 5.00 13.80
C LYS A 1021 30.86 3.75 14.61
N ASP A 1022 31.91 3.11 15.14
CA ASP A 1022 31.83 1.93 16.01
C ASP A 1022 31.14 0.70 15.40
N PHE A 1023 31.04 0.61 14.07
CA PHE A 1023 30.50 -0.58 13.40
C PHE A 1023 31.38 -1.81 13.67
N LYS A 1024 30.76 -2.87 14.19
CA LYS A 1024 31.42 -4.16 14.44
C LYS A 1024 30.81 -5.23 13.52
N PRO A 1025 31.56 -5.72 12.52
CA PRO A 1025 31.13 -6.84 11.68
C PRO A 1025 30.82 -8.09 12.52
N LYS A 1026 29.76 -8.80 12.17
CA LYS A 1026 29.40 -10.11 12.73
C LYS A 1026 30.56 -11.08 12.52
N VAL A 1027 30.92 -11.80 13.58
CA VAL A 1027 31.86 -12.94 13.49
C VAL A 1027 31.06 -14.15 13.00
N LEU A 1028 31.50 -14.77 11.91
CA LEU A 1028 30.82 -15.92 11.32
C LEU A 1028 31.11 -17.20 12.10
N SER A 1029 30.12 -18.08 12.20
CA SER A 1029 30.34 -19.48 12.56
C SER A 1029 31.14 -20.23 11.48
N SER A 1030 31.62 -21.44 11.79
CA SER A 1030 32.35 -22.25 10.81
C SER A 1030 31.47 -22.71 9.65
N ASP A 1031 30.19 -23.01 9.92
CA ASP A 1031 29.23 -23.38 8.89
C ASP A 1031 28.91 -22.19 7.97
N GLU A 1032 28.64 -21.00 8.53
CA GLU A 1032 28.42 -19.77 7.74
C GLU A 1032 29.64 -19.39 6.88
N LEU A 1033 30.86 -19.54 7.42
CA LEU A 1033 32.09 -19.32 6.64
C LEU A 1033 32.22 -20.34 5.50
N SER A 1034 31.96 -21.61 5.77
CA SER A 1034 32.05 -22.67 4.79
C SER A 1034 31.05 -22.46 3.65
N ASP A 1035 29.82 -22.04 3.97
CA ASP A 1035 28.79 -21.66 3.00
C ASP A 1035 29.17 -20.43 2.17
N ASN A 1036 29.75 -19.40 2.81
CA ASN A 1036 30.29 -18.23 2.11
C ASN A 1036 31.38 -18.63 1.12
N LEU A 1037 32.31 -19.51 1.54
CA LEU A 1037 33.42 -19.96 0.72
C LEU A 1037 32.96 -20.85 -0.44
N ASN A 1038 31.99 -21.74 -0.20
CA ASN A 1038 31.33 -22.55 -1.23
C ASN A 1038 30.63 -21.68 -2.27
N THR A 1039 29.90 -20.65 -1.82
CA THR A 1039 29.21 -19.71 -2.71
C THR A 1039 30.21 -18.94 -3.57
N MET A 1040 31.24 -18.36 -2.93
CA MET A 1040 32.32 -17.65 -3.61
C MET A 1040 33.02 -18.55 -4.64
N HIS A 1041 33.28 -19.81 -4.31
CA HIS A 1041 33.94 -20.75 -5.21
C HIS A 1041 33.11 -21.08 -6.46
N ARG A 1042 31.77 -21.11 -6.35
CA ARG A 1042 30.89 -21.37 -7.50
C ARG A 1042 30.91 -20.21 -8.51
N THR A 1043 31.04 -18.97 -8.04
CA THR A 1043 30.97 -17.76 -8.87
C THR A 1043 32.29 -17.36 -9.52
N LEU A 1044 33.42 -17.96 -9.12
CA LEU A 1044 34.75 -17.66 -9.69
C LEU A 1044 34.92 -18.26 -11.09
N GLY A 1045 35.58 -17.53 -12.00
CA GLY A 1045 35.98 -18.02 -13.33
C GLY A 1045 36.93 -19.23 -13.21
N LYS A 1046 36.99 -20.09 -14.24
CA LYS A 1046 37.83 -21.32 -14.21
C LYS A 1046 39.30 -21.04 -13.85
N ASP A 1047 39.85 -19.93 -14.35
CA ASP A 1047 41.25 -19.53 -14.10
C ASP A 1047 41.48 -18.90 -12.71
N GLU A 1048 40.40 -18.53 -12.00
CA GLU A 1048 40.45 -17.90 -10.67
C GLU A 1048 40.23 -18.89 -9.51
N LYS A 1049 39.90 -20.15 -9.81
CA LYS A 1049 39.72 -21.27 -8.86
C LYS A 1049 41.06 -21.89 -8.44
N PHE A 1050 42.07 -21.08 -8.16
CA PHE A 1050 43.41 -21.53 -7.81
C PHE A 1050 43.38 -22.60 -6.70
N SER A 1051 43.98 -23.76 -6.95
CA SER A 1051 44.09 -24.89 -6.01
C SER A 1051 45.35 -24.83 -5.13
N ILE A 1052 45.95 -23.65 -4.98
CA ILE A 1052 47.19 -23.45 -4.23
C ILE A 1052 46.88 -22.97 -2.81
N CYS A 1053 47.64 -23.47 -1.84
CA CYS A 1053 47.41 -23.28 -0.39
C CYS A 1053 47.20 -21.82 0.03
N TYR A 1054 48.05 -20.90 -0.44
CA TYR A 1054 47.94 -19.49 -0.08
C TYR A 1054 46.72 -18.78 -0.68
N ALA A 1055 46.37 -19.07 -1.93
CA ALA A 1055 45.19 -18.50 -2.55
C ALA A 1055 43.93 -18.97 -1.80
N THR A 1056 43.92 -20.23 -1.39
CA THR A 1056 42.85 -20.80 -0.57
C THR A 1056 42.75 -20.14 0.80
N ALA A 1057 43.88 -19.93 1.49
CA ALA A 1057 43.91 -19.25 2.78
C ALA A 1057 43.40 -17.81 2.69
N LEU A 1058 43.80 -17.05 1.66
CA LEU A 1058 43.33 -15.68 1.45
C LEU A 1058 41.86 -15.63 1.02
N ARG A 1059 41.38 -16.56 0.19
CA ARG A 1059 39.95 -16.67 -0.13
C ARG A 1059 39.12 -17.03 1.10
N SER A 1060 39.65 -17.87 2.00
CA SER A 1060 39.00 -18.18 3.28
C SER A 1060 38.92 -16.93 4.16
N ALA A 1061 40.00 -16.14 4.26
CA ALA A 1061 39.99 -14.86 4.98
C ALA A 1061 39.01 -13.84 4.36
N GLN A 1062 38.86 -13.84 3.04
CA GLN A 1062 37.91 -12.99 2.32
C GLN A 1062 36.46 -13.43 2.54
N ALA A 1063 36.21 -14.74 2.57
CA ALA A 1063 34.91 -15.32 2.90
C ALA A 1063 34.51 -15.07 4.37
N ASP A 1064 35.50 -15.02 5.28
CA ASP A 1064 35.34 -14.64 6.70
C ASP A 1064 35.21 -13.12 6.92
N LYS A 1065 35.15 -12.35 5.83
CA LYS A 1065 35.00 -10.88 5.85
C LYS A 1065 36.14 -10.16 6.59
N LYS A 1066 37.31 -10.80 6.69
CA LYS A 1066 38.46 -10.25 7.41
C LYS A 1066 39.44 -9.49 6.51
N ILE A 1067 39.41 -9.73 5.20
CA ILE A 1067 40.20 -9.00 4.21
C ILE A 1067 39.38 -8.58 2.99
N THR A 1068 39.81 -7.52 2.32
CA THR A 1068 39.17 -6.94 1.12
C THR A 1068 39.55 -7.65 -0.19
N GLN A 1069 38.81 -7.42 -1.28
CA GLN A 1069 39.20 -7.92 -2.61
C GLN A 1069 40.46 -7.22 -3.09
N THR A 1070 40.63 -5.93 -2.78
CA THR A 1070 41.90 -5.22 -3.03
C THR A 1070 43.06 -5.83 -2.25
N ALA A 1071 42.89 -6.13 -0.95
CA ALA A 1071 43.92 -6.82 -0.17
C ALA A 1071 44.28 -8.18 -0.78
N TYR A 1072 43.28 -8.98 -1.16
CA TYR A 1072 43.50 -10.24 -1.87
C TYR A 1072 44.31 -10.04 -3.16
N ASN A 1073 43.91 -9.10 -4.03
CA ASN A 1073 44.55 -8.85 -5.32
C ASN A 1073 45.98 -8.29 -5.19
N ARG A 1074 46.26 -7.51 -4.14
CA ARG A 1074 47.62 -7.01 -3.86
C ARG A 1074 48.52 -8.09 -3.27
N LEU A 1075 47.98 -8.92 -2.41
CA LEU A 1075 48.73 -9.99 -1.77
C LEU A 1075 49.02 -11.14 -2.74
N LEU A 1076 48.04 -11.57 -3.54
CA LEU A 1076 48.12 -12.79 -4.35
C LEU A 1076 49.35 -12.85 -5.29
N PRO A 1077 49.72 -11.80 -6.04
CA PRO A 1077 50.91 -11.82 -6.91
C PRO A 1077 52.23 -11.96 -6.14
N GLU A 1078 52.28 -11.46 -4.91
CA GLU A 1078 53.48 -11.44 -4.06
C GLU A 1078 53.85 -12.83 -3.50
N PHE A 1079 52.98 -13.82 -3.65
CA PHE A 1079 53.25 -15.22 -3.25
C PHE A 1079 54.01 -16.02 -4.31
N LYS A 1080 54.10 -15.55 -5.56
CA LYS A 1080 54.83 -16.27 -6.60
C LYS A 1080 56.31 -16.42 -6.20
N GLY A 1081 56.83 -17.66 -6.24
CA GLY A 1081 58.25 -17.94 -5.97
C GLY A 1081 58.67 -18.02 -4.49
N GLY A 1082 57.75 -18.24 -3.54
CA GLY A 1082 58.10 -18.46 -2.12
C GLY A 1082 58.04 -17.22 -1.23
N GLY A 1083 57.40 -16.15 -1.73
CA GLY A 1083 57.12 -14.90 -1.01
C GLY A 1083 58.21 -13.86 -1.17
N THR A 1084 57.87 -12.71 -1.75
CA THR A 1084 58.80 -11.58 -1.90
C THR A 1084 59.27 -11.06 -0.52
N GLN A 1085 60.40 -10.35 -0.48
CA GLN A 1085 60.84 -9.66 0.74
C GLN A 1085 59.86 -8.58 1.20
N HIS A 1086 59.06 -8.03 0.27
CA HIS A 1086 57.98 -7.11 0.59
C HIS A 1086 56.86 -7.81 1.34
N TYR A 1087 56.44 -8.97 0.85
CA TYR A 1087 55.43 -9.82 1.46
C TYR A 1087 55.82 -10.34 2.85
N LYS A 1088 57.09 -10.76 3.03
CA LYS A 1088 57.59 -11.18 4.36
C LYS A 1088 57.45 -10.06 5.40
N ARG A 1089 57.65 -8.80 5.01
CA ARG A 1089 57.40 -7.64 5.89
C ARG A 1089 55.92 -7.43 6.20
N VAL A 1090 55.05 -7.56 5.20
CA VAL A 1090 53.58 -7.39 5.36
C VAL A 1090 53.01 -8.38 6.38
N LEU A 1091 53.49 -9.62 6.38
CA LEU A 1091 53.04 -10.64 7.36
C LEU A 1091 53.91 -10.72 8.62
N LYS A 1092 54.89 -9.82 8.75
CA LYS A 1092 55.85 -9.80 9.85
C LYS A 1092 56.57 -11.15 10.01
N ILE A 1093 56.98 -11.76 8.90
CA ILE A 1093 57.79 -12.99 8.88
C ILE A 1093 59.25 -12.59 9.09
N GLU A 1094 59.67 -12.55 10.36
CA GLU A 1094 60.98 -12.07 10.81
C GLU A 1094 61.56 -13.09 11.83
N PRO A 1095 62.89 -13.15 12.03
CA PRO A 1095 63.50 -14.10 12.96
C PRO A 1095 62.86 -14.12 14.36
N GLN A 1096 62.44 -12.95 14.86
CA GLN A 1096 61.81 -12.75 16.16
C GLN A 1096 60.33 -13.19 16.24
N THR A 1097 59.63 -13.33 15.12
CA THR A 1097 58.21 -13.74 15.08
C THR A 1097 58.05 -15.22 14.76
N LEU A 1098 59.12 -15.90 14.34
CA LEU A 1098 59.11 -17.32 14.03
C LEU A 1098 59.00 -18.15 15.31
N LYS A 1099 57.94 -18.97 15.38
CA LYS A 1099 57.72 -19.93 16.46
C LYS A 1099 57.99 -21.36 15.97
N SER A 1100 58.67 -22.16 16.79
CA SER A 1100 58.89 -23.59 16.54
C SER A 1100 57.77 -24.47 17.13
N THR A 1101 56.84 -23.88 17.89
CA THR A 1101 55.71 -24.56 18.53
C THR A 1101 54.38 -23.93 18.15
N PHE A 1102 53.35 -24.74 17.95
CA PHE A 1102 51.96 -24.33 17.74
C PHE A 1102 51.22 -24.25 19.08
N ASN A 1103 50.69 -23.08 19.42
CA ASN A 1103 49.86 -22.87 20.61
C ASN A 1103 48.60 -22.08 20.23
N THR A 1104 47.42 -22.64 20.51
CA THR A 1104 46.14 -21.99 20.21
C THR A 1104 45.89 -20.74 21.04
N ALA A 1105 46.54 -20.58 22.21
CA ALA A 1105 46.46 -19.37 23.02
C ALA A 1105 47.05 -18.15 22.32
N ASP A 1106 47.95 -18.34 21.34
CA ASP A 1106 48.51 -17.27 20.53
C ASP A 1106 47.53 -16.73 19.46
N ILE A 1107 46.39 -17.40 19.28
CA ILE A 1107 45.39 -17.09 18.25
C ILE A 1107 44.25 -16.27 18.89
N THR A 1108 44.47 -14.96 18.93
CA THR A 1108 43.53 -14.01 19.57
C THR A 1108 42.32 -13.68 18.68
N GLU A 1109 42.47 -13.75 17.36
CA GLU A 1109 41.44 -13.54 16.33
C GLU A 1109 41.68 -14.45 15.11
N SER A 1110 40.82 -14.43 14.09
CA SER A 1110 41.08 -15.15 12.83
C SER A 1110 42.31 -14.58 12.10
N GLY A 1111 43.04 -15.43 11.39
CA GLY A 1111 44.27 -15.00 10.72
C GLY A 1111 44.90 -16.07 9.84
N VAL A 1112 45.99 -15.68 9.18
CA VAL A 1112 46.75 -16.58 8.31
C VAL A 1112 47.92 -17.17 9.09
N VAL A 1113 48.10 -18.48 8.99
CA VAL A 1113 49.31 -19.17 9.49
C VAL A 1113 50.19 -19.55 8.32
N THR A 1114 51.46 -19.13 8.39
CA THR A 1114 52.46 -19.37 7.36
C THR A 1114 53.56 -20.26 7.93
N PHE A 1115 53.80 -21.40 7.26
CA PHE A 1115 54.85 -22.35 7.60
C PHE A 1115 56.11 -22.08 6.77
N ILE A 1116 57.24 -21.91 7.44
CA ILE A 1116 58.55 -21.56 6.89
C ILE A 1116 59.52 -22.72 7.10
N ASN A 1117 60.26 -23.11 6.05
CA ASN A 1117 61.26 -24.17 6.16
C ASN A 1117 62.37 -23.80 7.17
N ARG A 1118 62.60 -24.67 8.17
CA ARG A 1118 63.58 -24.44 9.25
C ARG A 1118 65.01 -24.76 8.82
N VAL A 1119 65.18 -25.76 7.93
CA VAL A 1119 66.49 -26.25 7.44
C VAL A 1119 66.46 -26.56 5.93
N GLY A 1120 67.61 -26.91 5.34
CA GLY A 1120 67.71 -27.32 3.94
C GLY A 1120 67.84 -26.17 2.92
N TYR A 1121 67.83 -26.50 1.62
CA TYR A 1121 68.05 -25.53 0.52
C TYR A 1121 66.95 -24.46 0.42
N ASN A 1122 65.77 -24.73 0.97
CA ASN A 1122 64.65 -23.79 1.04
C ASN A 1122 64.56 -23.05 2.39
N LYS A 1123 65.58 -23.13 3.27
CA LYS A 1123 65.57 -22.50 4.59
C LYS A 1123 65.16 -21.02 4.50
N GLY A 1124 64.15 -20.64 5.28
CA GLY A 1124 63.63 -19.26 5.29
C GLY A 1124 62.62 -18.93 4.17
N ASN A 1125 62.31 -19.88 3.29
CA ASN A 1125 61.24 -19.77 2.30
C ASN A 1125 59.94 -20.40 2.82
N MET A 1126 58.81 -19.86 2.36
CA MET A 1126 57.48 -20.39 2.69
C MET A 1126 57.28 -21.77 2.10
N SER A 1127 56.75 -22.69 2.90
CA SER A 1127 56.38 -24.04 2.49
C SER A 1127 54.88 -24.24 2.33
N HIS A 1128 54.08 -23.66 3.24
CA HIS A 1128 52.64 -23.83 3.25
C HIS A 1128 51.94 -22.67 3.94
N VAL A 1129 50.69 -22.39 3.56
CA VAL A 1129 49.88 -21.32 4.14
C VAL A 1129 48.49 -21.85 4.37
N ALA A 1130 47.95 -21.63 5.57
CA ALA A 1130 46.60 -22.01 5.95
C ALA A 1130 45.90 -20.83 6.64
N TYR A 1131 44.57 -20.91 6.71
CA TYR A 1131 43.75 -19.93 7.42
C TYR A 1131 43.20 -20.54 8.70
N ILE A 1132 43.29 -19.81 9.81
CA ILE A 1132 42.67 -20.22 11.07
C ILE A 1132 41.54 -19.25 11.37
N GLN A 1133 40.31 -19.78 11.41
CA GLN A 1133 39.13 -19.06 11.88
C GLN A 1133 39.02 -19.21 13.39
N LYS A 1134 38.65 -18.11 14.07
CA LYS A 1134 38.18 -18.14 15.45
C LYS A 1134 36.68 -17.83 15.47
N SER A 1135 35.86 -18.84 15.76
CA SER A 1135 34.40 -18.72 15.75
C SER A 1135 33.86 -17.97 16.99
N PRO A 1136 32.58 -17.56 17.00
CA PRO A 1136 32.00 -16.77 18.08
C PRO A 1136 32.04 -17.43 19.47
N ASP A 1137 32.04 -18.76 19.52
CA ASP A 1137 32.18 -19.59 20.73
C ASP A 1137 33.65 -19.77 21.16
N GLY A 1138 34.61 -19.18 20.44
CA GLY A 1138 36.04 -19.26 20.71
C GLY A 1138 36.73 -20.50 20.15
N GLN A 1139 36.01 -21.39 19.47
CA GLN A 1139 36.59 -22.56 18.82
C GLN A 1139 37.45 -22.17 17.61
N LEU A 1140 38.50 -22.95 17.35
CA LEU A 1140 39.39 -22.73 16.20
C LEU A 1140 39.18 -23.77 15.11
N TYR A 1141 39.19 -23.31 13.86
CA TYR A 1141 39.06 -24.14 12.66
C TYR A 1141 40.17 -23.80 11.66
N LEU A 1142 40.83 -24.82 11.11
CA LEU A 1142 41.90 -24.69 10.13
C LEU A 1142 41.36 -25.00 8.72
N TYR A 1143 41.51 -24.04 7.81
CA TYR A 1143 41.16 -24.12 6.40
C TYR A 1143 42.45 -24.14 5.57
N HIS A 1144 42.70 -25.23 4.83
CA HIS A 1144 43.87 -25.32 3.96
C HIS A 1144 43.60 -26.19 2.72
N SER A 1145 44.52 -26.16 1.74
CA SER A 1145 44.46 -27.03 0.55
C SER A 1145 45.87 -27.40 0.11
N ASN A 1146 46.01 -28.48 -0.67
CA ASN A 1146 47.27 -28.84 -1.33
C ASN A 1146 48.43 -29.11 -0.34
N SER A 1147 48.20 -29.92 0.70
CA SER A 1147 49.26 -30.47 1.57
C SER A 1147 48.86 -31.81 2.19
N ASN A 1148 49.17 -32.89 1.47
CA ASN A 1148 48.95 -34.26 1.95
C ASN A 1148 49.66 -34.56 3.27
N ALA A 1149 50.83 -33.94 3.50
CA ALA A 1149 51.60 -34.12 4.73
C ALA A 1149 50.89 -33.49 5.94
N LEU A 1150 50.23 -32.35 5.76
CA LEU A 1150 49.44 -31.72 6.81
C LEU A 1150 48.13 -32.49 7.05
N ASP A 1151 47.43 -32.91 5.99
CA ASP A 1151 46.24 -33.76 6.10
C ASP A 1151 46.54 -35.08 6.85
N HIS A 1152 47.68 -35.72 6.55
CA HIS A 1152 48.12 -36.93 7.25
C HIS A 1152 48.37 -36.67 8.75
N ALA A 1153 48.99 -35.54 9.09
CA ALA A 1153 49.27 -35.19 10.47
C ALA A 1153 48.01 -34.81 11.28
N LEU A 1154 46.99 -34.24 10.63
CA LEU A 1154 45.72 -33.83 11.26
C LEU A 1154 44.72 -34.98 11.48
N GLY A 1155 44.99 -36.17 10.93
CA GLY A 1155 44.15 -37.34 11.11
C GLY A 1155 44.26 -38.41 10.02
N GLY A 1156 44.85 -38.09 8.86
CA GLY A 1156 45.04 -39.02 7.74
C GLY A 1156 43.73 -39.68 7.30
N THR A 1157 43.71 -40.99 7.07
CA THR A 1157 42.49 -41.73 6.70
C THR A 1157 41.50 -41.94 7.85
N LYS A 1158 41.86 -41.58 9.09
CA LYS A 1158 41.01 -41.77 10.28
C LYS A 1158 40.00 -40.64 10.48
N VAL A 1159 40.21 -39.49 9.83
CA VAL A 1159 39.33 -38.31 9.92
C VAL A 1159 39.05 -37.82 8.50
N THR A 1160 37.79 -37.86 8.07
CA THR A 1160 37.39 -37.23 6.82
C THR A 1160 37.14 -35.74 7.08
N PRO A 1161 37.96 -34.81 6.55
CA PRO A 1161 37.74 -33.39 6.77
C PRO A 1161 36.44 -32.93 6.10
N ALA A 1162 35.79 -31.93 6.71
CA ALA A 1162 34.75 -31.19 6.01
C ALA A 1162 35.39 -30.39 4.86
N THR A 1163 34.62 -30.06 3.83
CA THR A 1163 35.12 -29.31 2.68
C THR A 1163 34.36 -28.00 2.47
N ALA A 1164 35.09 -26.95 2.13
CA ALA A 1164 34.54 -25.63 1.82
C ALA A 1164 35.29 -25.04 0.61
N GLY A 1165 34.61 -24.96 -0.53
CA GLY A 1165 35.25 -24.69 -1.82
C GLY A 1165 36.32 -25.74 -2.12
N ASN A 1166 37.58 -25.31 -2.18
CA ASN A 1166 38.75 -26.19 -2.34
C ASN A 1166 39.50 -26.45 -1.02
N ALA A 1167 39.00 -25.95 0.11
CA ALA A 1167 39.66 -26.11 1.41
C ALA A 1167 39.17 -27.37 2.14
N SER A 1168 40.11 -28.12 2.70
CA SER A 1168 39.87 -29.06 3.81
C SER A 1168 39.73 -28.25 5.10
N VAL A 1169 38.69 -28.56 5.88
CA VAL A 1169 38.33 -27.87 7.12
C VAL A 1169 38.46 -28.82 8.31
N TYR A 1170 39.30 -28.45 9.26
CA TYR A 1170 39.54 -29.22 10.49
C TYR A 1170 39.22 -28.40 11.73
N LYS A 1171 38.40 -28.94 12.63
CA LYS A 1171 38.25 -28.41 13.99
C LYS A 1171 39.54 -28.66 14.76
N LEU A 1172 40.17 -27.62 15.32
CA LEU A 1172 41.44 -27.71 16.04
C LEU A 1172 41.25 -28.18 17.50
N GLY A 1173 40.83 -29.43 17.67
CA GLY A 1173 40.82 -30.12 18.96
C GLY A 1173 42.23 -30.55 19.43
N PRO A 1174 42.36 -31.11 20.64
CA PRO A 1174 43.66 -31.49 21.20
C PRO A 1174 44.52 -32.39 20.29
N ASP A 1175 43.90 -33.32 19.57
CA ASP A 1175 44.60 -34.22 18.65
C ASP A 1175 45.06 -33.52 17.36
N GLN A 1176 44.22 -32.64 16.79
CA GLN A 1176 44.61 -31.83 15.63
C GLN A 1176 45.71 -30.83 15.98
N GLN A 1177 45.71 -30.27 17.20
CA GLN A 1177 46.79 -29.39 17.67
C GLN A 1177 48.13 -30.14 17.74
N LYS A 1178 48.13 -31.37 18.30
CA LYS A 1178 49.29 -32.27 18.24
C LYS A 1178 49.67 -32.60 16.80
N GLY A 1179 48.69 -32.76 15.91
CA GLY A 1179 48.90 -32.98 14.48
C GLY A 1179 49.62 -31.81 13.80
N VAL A 1180 49.20 -30.57 14.03
CA VAL A 1180 49.91 -29.37 13.52
C VAL A 1180 51.35 -29.33 14.03
N GLN A 1181 51.55 -29.61 15.33
CA GLN A 1181 52.89 -29.68 15.90
C GLN A 1181 53.75 -30.80 15.27
N ALA A 1182 53.18 -32.00 15.07
CA ALA A 1182 53.86 -33.11 14.41
C ALA A 1182 54.22 -32.79 12.95
N PHE A 1183 53.36 -32.05 12.24
CA PHE A 1183 53.68 -31.51 10.91
C PHE A 1183 54.85 -30.53 10.98
N MET A 1184 54.87 -29.63 11.96
CA MET A 1184 55.99 -28.70 12.18
C MET A 1184 57.30 -29.40 12.56
N ASP A 1185 57.25 -30.53 13.27
CA ASP A 1185 58.41 -31.29 13.70
C ASP A 1185 58.84 -32.39 12.70
N SER A 1186 58.12 -32.53 11.58
CA SER A 1186 58.38 -33.52 10.54
C SER A 1186 59.84 -33.51 10.08
N THR A 1187 60.54 -34.61 10.35
CA THR A 1187 61.94 -34.82 9.97
C THR A 1187 62.11 -35.09 8.48
N THR A 1188 61.06 -35.57 7.81
CA THR A 1188 61.03 -35.88 6.36
C THR A 1188 61.08 -34.62 5.48
N SER A 1189 60.66 -33.47 6.02
CA SER A 1189 60.64 -32.16 5.35
C SER A 1189 61.63 -31.15 5.93
N GLY A 1190 62.43 -31.54 6.94
CA GLY A 1190 63.42 -30.68 7.60
C GLY A 1190 62.85 -29.76 8.70
N GLY A 1191 61.58 -29.95 9.09
CA GLY A 1191 60.91 -29.15 10.12
C GLY A 1191 60.52 -27.73 9.67
N TYR A 1192 59.45 -27.20 10.26
CA TYR A 1192 58.89 -25.88 9.94
C TYR A 1192 58.88 -24.97 11.17
N ASN A 1193 59.16 -23.70 10.96
CA ASN A 1193 58.73 -22.64 11.87
C ASN A 1193 57.40 -22.09 11.37
N MET A 1194 56.62 -21.46 12.25
CA MET A 1194 55.38 -20.80 11.88
C MET A 1194 55.38 -19.33 12.24
N VAL A 1195 54.58 -18.55 11.51
CA VAL A 1195 54.14 -17.21 11.88
C VAL A 1195 52.63 -17.17 11.75
N PHE A 1196 51.96 -16.72 12.81
CA PHE A 1196 50.54 -16.41 12.76
C PHE A 1196 50.38 -14.90 12.58
N THR A 1197 49.73 -14.48 11.49
CA THR A 1197 49.43 -13.09 11.22
C THR A 1197 47.92 -12.87 11.37
N PRO A 1198 47.49 -12.10 12.39
CA PRO A 1198 46.08 -11.75 12.55
C PRO A 1198 45.55 -11.02 11.31
N SER A 1199 44.30 -11.26 10.91
CA SER A 1199 43.75 -10.62 9.72
C SER A 1199 43.66 -9.10 9.84
N SER A 1200 43.45 -8.56 11.04
CA SER A 1200 43.48 -7.11 11.30
C SER A 1200 44.85 -6.50 10.94
N ALA A 1201 45.93 -7.18 11.31
CA ALA A 1201 47.30 -6.78 11.00
C ALA A 1201 47.55 -6.87 9.49
N LEU A 1202 47.15 -7.97 8.86
CA LEU A 1202 47.27 -8.19 7.42
C LEU A 1202 46.61 -7.05 6.61
N GLU A 1203 45.37 -6.72 6.95
CA GLU A 1203 44.60 -5.67 6.26
C GLU A 1203 45.22 -4.27 6.50
N SER A 1204 45.64 -3.97 7.73
CA SER A 1204 46.25 -2.68 8.08
C SER A 1204 47.56 -2.43 7.31
N SER A 1205 48.41 -3.46 7.16
CA SER A 1205 49.68 -3.35 6.46
C SER A 1205 49.51 -3.09 4.97
N ILE A 1206 48.43 -3.59 4.36
CA ILE A 1206 48.14 -3.37 2.94
C ILE A 1206 47.61 -1.95 2.69
N ARG A 1207 46.81 -1.40 3.61
CA ARG A 1207 46.31 -0.01 3.52
C ARG A 1207 47.42 1.03 3.61
N SER A 1208 48.48 0.73 4.36
CA SER A 1208 49.64 1.62 4.46
C SER A 1208 50.52 1.67 3.20
N LEU A 1209 50.22 0.86 2.18
CA LEU A 1209 50.98 0.84 0.93
C LEU A 1209 50.46 1.89 -0.06
N PRO A 1210 51.35 2.65 -0.73
CA PRO A 1210 50.95 3.57 -1.79
C PRO A 1210 50.20 2.82 -2.91
N ALA A 1211 49.24 3.48 -3.54
CA ALA A 1211 48.50 2.92 -4.67
C ALA A 1211 49.47 2.56 -5.81
N PRO A 1212 49.23 1.46 -6.55
CA PRO A 1212 50.02 1.15 -7.74
C PRO A 1212 49.91 2.33 -8.72
N VAL A 1213 51.07 2.77 -9.23
CA VAL A 1213 51.19 3.80 -10.27
C VAL A 1213 50.66 3.30 -11.59
#